data_AF-A0A5C1ARY9-F1
#
_entry.id   AF-A0A5C1ARY9-F1
#
_cell.length_a   1.000
_cell.length_b   1.000
_cell.length_c   1.000
_cell.angle_alpha   90.00
_cell.angle_beta   90.00
_cell.angle_gamma   90.00
#
_symmetry.space_group_name_H-M   'P 1'
#
loop_
_entity.id
_entity.type
_entity.pdbx_description
1 polymer ?
#
loop_
_entity_poly.entity_id
_entity_poly.type
_entity_poly.pdbx_seq_one_letter_code
_entity_poly.pdbx_strand_id
1 'polypeptide(L)'
;MTSIAAVVVCAVAVADWGPIRVDAEGVPLPPGVIARIGSTRFRHDGWLSEVHFSPDGRQILGITDRQTISTWDARTGVRLRFDDHPGYLHNASAWRIDGKFVYAVVVRDGNESEVQFRVRDVRAGTVTTQMRFKDATGVCFSPDGTRMAVRDSGLVRVFDTHTREKVGETRLAVSDSEPHTLAISADNRLLLAVFPSWFEVREIATGNMPFSGVPTLGRLSRDAVLSPDGRELCLVHEGEKKFFVEVIDLKTEQRRDLTESQSFYSPTYSRDRRTIFGLRDSELVRIDRATKAVTTLAKGLSRATATKLALSPDGTCLAIGGIRYRLTLHDTVNGRRLPPVEDRFELATNTMEFTADGQKLAFHSDGEDDGYLVDVATGQVLKTVPYNDSTCRFLPNGKDYAIATAKTLQVRGLTDDVAKLKADLDLPWPPAIRSGADGRRLFVNGPKLLQIWDVGTRKELKSHPAEACECSFSPDGRFAVLCPQYGSPHLSTVKLLDLTTGKLHPQWPKINNHHDSRAWGALFDLSGRKAILCHGLYLSIVDLSTFEARQLPRRAANTQMCLPAFSPDARILAVVHEEDAAVHLWETQSGKVRHSIPLTDYAISMAFSTDARLLAIHSTTAPVHLYDLRGTMLDLPKRLDRESLNSLWEALLGDDSKAAFDALRRLAAAPNSTLQFIREKVQPAAAVRAETLTALFESLDAPAFAKREAASKELRGLADTIEIELRASLQQTSSPEVRQRLEKILVTLQPDSPNSVRRVRIVELVEWCGTSYAKLLLKGWAAGASGAALTREAKQALARLGG
;
A
#
# COMPACT_ATOMS: atom_id res chain seq x y z
N MET A 1 -28.38 -16.82 5.69
CA MET A 1 -27.46 -17.04 4.56
C MET A 1 -26.48 -15.84 4.52
N THR A 2 -25.81 -15.50 5.62
CA THR A 2 -24.49 -15.98 6.06
C THR A 2 -23.41 -15.95 4.98
N SER A 3 -22.86 -14.75 4.73
CA SER A 3 -21.53 -14.56 4.12
C SER A 3 -20.49 -14.68 5.22
N ILE A 4 -19.89 -15.87 5.32
CA ILE A 4 -18.66 -16.12 6.07
C ILE A 4 -17.53 -15.86 5.08
N ALA A 5 -16.92 -14.67 5.13
CA ALA A 5 -15.59 -14.47 4.57
C ALA A 5 -14.59 -14.99 5.60
N ALA A 6 -14.44 -16.32 5.65
CA ALA A 6 -13.27 -16.91 6.27
C ALA A 6 -12.07 -16.46 5.45
N VAL A 7 -11.13 -15.75 6.08
CA VAL A 7 -9.76 -15.66 5.57
C VAL A 7 -9.24 -17.09 5.59
N VAL A 8 -9.39 -17.76 4.46
CA VAL A 8 -8.68 -18.99 4.18
C VAL A 8 -7.22 -18.58 4.26
N VAL A 9 -6.53 -19.03 5.31
CA VAL A 9 -5.09 -19.25 5.22
C VAL A 9 -4.95 -20.22 4.07
N CYS A 10 -4.75 -19.69 2.87
CA CYS A 10 -4.35 -20.49 1.74
C CYS A 10 -3.02 -21.09 2.18
N ALA A 11 -3.07 -22.36 2.60
CA ALA A 11 -2.00 -23.29 2.34
C ALA A 11 -1.84 -23.32 0.81
N VAL A 12 -1.23 -22.25 0.27
CA VAL A 12 -0.61 -22.28 -1.03
C VAL A 12 0.39 -23.42 -0.90
N ALA A 13 0.18 -24.48 -1.66
CA ALA A 13 1.19 -25.51 -1.82
C ALA A 13 2.51 -24.78 -2.04
N VAL A 14 3.47 -25.00 -1.12
CA VAL A 14 4.78 -24.36 -1.13
C VAL A 14 5.51 -24.90 -2.37
N ALA A 15 5.20 -24.33 -3.52
CA ALA A 15 5.83 -24.67 -4.78
C ALA A 15 7.10 -23.82 -4.90
N ASP A 16 8.26 -24.46 -4.78
CA ASP A 16 9.55 -24.09 -5.36
C ASP A 16 10.11 -22.66 -5.14
N TRP A 17 9.89 -22.04 -3.98
CA TRP A 17 10.50 -20.73 -3.67
C TRP A 17 11.90 -20.78 -3.03
N GLY A 18 12.54 -21.96 -2.93
CA GLY A 18 13.86 -22.11 -2.31
C GLY A 18 13.86 -21.90 -0.77
N PRO A 19 15.02 -21.72 -0.12
CA PRO A 19 15.09 -21.57 1.34
C PRO A 19 14.35 -20.32 1.85
N ILE A 20 13.75 -20.41 3.04
CA ILE A 20 13.07 -19.28 3.71
C ILE A 20 14.05 -18.13 3.86
N ARG A 21 13.74 -17.01 3.21
CA ARG A 21 14.54 -15.79 3.28
C ARG A 21 14.05 -14.94 4.43
N VAL A 22 14.99 -14.25 5.08
CA VAL A 22 14.70 -13.29 6.13
C VAL A 22 15.10 -11.90 5.66
N ASP A 23 14.41 -10.87 6.15
CA ASP A 23 14.85 -9.49 5.97
C ASP A 23 16.10 -9.19 6.81
N ALA A 24 16.59 -7.94 6.72
CA ALA A 24 17.74 -7.47 7.49
C ALA A 24 17.55 -7.57 9.02
N GLU A 25 16.33 -7.82 9.50
CA GLU A 25 15.99 -7.98 10.91
C GLU A 25 15.80 -9.45 11.32
N GLY A 26 16.00 -10.40 10.41
CA GLY A 26 15.80 -11.82 10.67
C GLY A 26 14.35 -12.27 10.59
N VAL A 27 13.42 -11.42 10.11
CA VAL A 27 12.00 -11.76 9.96
C VAL A 27 11.77 -12.43 8.60
N PRO A 28 11.09 -13.59 8.54
CA PRO A 28 10.77 -14.24 7.27
C PRO A 28 10.06 -13.32 6.27
N LEU A 29 10.50 -13.37 5.02
CA LEU A 29 9.86 -12.70 3.89
C LEU A 29 8.65 -13.52 3.41
N PRO A 30 7.55 -12.88 2.98
CA PRO A 30 6.45 -13.58 2.31
C PRO A 30 6.92 -14.30 1.03
N PRO A 31 6.19 -15.33 0.57
CA PRO A 31 6.50 -16.00 -0.70
C PRO A 31 6.62 -15.00 -1.86
N GLY A 32 7.68 -15.12 -2.65
CA GLY A 32 7.94 -14.25 -3.80
C GLY A 32 8.53 -12.86 -3.49
N VAL A 33 8.63 -12.48 -2.22
CA VAL A 33 9.30 -11.23 -1.81
C VAL A 33 10.80 -11.47 -1.71
N ILE A 34 11.58 -10.71 -2.48
CA ILE A 34 13.05 -10.83 -2.50
C ILE A 34 13.73 -9.90 -1.50
N ALA A 35 13.06 -8.80 -1.15
CA ALA A 35 13.53 -7.80 -0.22
C ALA A 35 12.36 -7.02 0.35
N ARG A 36 12.56 -6.52 1.56
CA ARG A 36 11.62 -5.66 2.27
C ARG A 36 12.34 -4.37 2.61
N ILE A 37 11.76 -3.25 2.22
CA ILE A 37 12.30 -1.92 2.54
C ILE A 37 11.44 -1.28 3.63
N GLY A 38 11.99 -1.18 4.84
CA GLY A 38 11.29 -0.73 6.06
C GLY A 38 11.07 -1.87 7.06
N SER A 39 10.42 -1.59 8.20
CA SER A 39 10.26 -2.56 9.29
C SER A 39 8.80 -2.96 9.53
N THR A 40 8.59 -4.25 9.81
CA THR A 40 7.30 -4.79 10.30
C THR A 40 7.14 -4.71 11.81
N ARG A 41 8.16 -4.21 12.52
CA ARG A 41 8.15 -4.18 13.99
C ARG A 41 7.06 -3.27 14.52
N PHE A 42 6.33 -3.78 15.52
CA PHE A 42 5.25 -3.07 16.21
C PHE A 42 4.11 -2.58 15.29
N ARG A 43 3.95 -3.17 14.10
CA ARG A 43 2.86 -2.85 13.17
C ARG A 43 1.56 -3.55 13.55
N HIS A 44 0.47 -2.82 13.37
CA HIS A 44 -0.92 -3.26 13.43
C HIS A 44 -1.68 -2.67 12.23
N ASP A 45 -2.99 -2.86 12.15
CA ASP A 45 -3.84 -2.56 10.99
C ASP A 45 -4.96 -1.53 11.27
N GLY A 46 -5.10 -1.09 12.51
CA GLY A 46 -6.14 -0.13 12.95
C GLY A 46 -5.65 0.77 14.08
N TRP A 47 -6.47 1.69 14.57
CA TRP A 47 -6.12 2.46 15.78
C TRP A 47 -6.07 1.53 16.98
N LEU A 48 -5.01 1.59 17.77
CA LEU A 48 -4.98 0.83 19.01
C LEU A 48 -6.04 1.39 19.95
N SER A 49 -6.96 0.59 20.45
CA SER A 49 -7.87 0.99 21.51
C SER A 49 -7.26 0.75 22.88
N GLU A 50 -6.40 -0.26 23.00
CA GLU A 50 -5.78 -0.71 24.24
C GLU A 50 -4.37 -1.25 23.99
N VAL A 51 -3.45 -1.02 24.95
CA VAL A 51 -2.05 -1.47 24.90
C VAL A 51 -1.64 -1.96 26.28
N HIS A 52 -1.05 -3.15 26.37
CA HIS A 52 -0.67 -3.78 27.64
C HIS A 52 0.68 -4.51 27.51
N PHE A 53 1.53 -4.41 28.53
CA PHE A 53 2.71 -5.28 28.68
C PHE A 53 2.33 -6.59 29.35
N SER A 54 3.06 -7.67 29.05
CA SER A 54 3.04 -8.87 29.88
C SER A 54 3.70 -8.62 31.24
N PRO A 55 3.37 -9.38 32.32
CA PRO A 55 3.93 -9.16 33.65
C PRO A 55 5.46 -9.33 33.71
N ASP A 56 6.01 -10.15 32.81
CA ASP A 56 7.45 -10.35 32.64
C ASP A 56 8.12 -9.29 31.75
N GLY A 57 7.36 -8.34 31.21
CA GLY A 57 7.82 -7.26 30.31
C GLY A 57 8.28 -7.73 28.93
N ARG A 58 8.16 -9.02 28.59
CA ARG A 58 8.73 -9.59 27.36
C ARG A 58 7.83 -9.44 26.14
N GLN A 59 6.54 -9.18 26.33
CA GLN A 59 5.56 -9.09 25.26
C GLN A 59 4.68 -7.87 25.43
N ILE A 60 4.16 -7.39 24.30
CA ILE A 60 3.19 -6.32 24.23
C ILE A 60 1.97 -6.86 23.50
N LEU A 61 0.80 -6.55 24.03
CA LEU A 61 -0.47 -6.84 23.39
C LEU A 61 -1.14 -5.52 23.03
N GLY A 62 -1.68 -5.47 21.82
CA GLY A 62 -2.42 -4.34 21.30
C GLY A 62 -3.71 -4.83 20.67
N ILE A 63 -4.77 -4.07 20.89
CA ILE A 63 -6.09 -4.36 20.35
C ILE A 63 -6.49 -3.17 19.48
N THR A 64 -6.97 -3.41 18.26
CA THR A 64 -7.35 -2.34 17.34
C THR A 64 -8.86 -2.14 17.27
N ASP A 65 -9.26 -0.97 16.78
CA ASP A 65 -10.63 -0.65 16.37
C ASP A 65 -11.15 -1.51 15.21
N ARG A 66 -10.24 -2.11 14.43
CA ARG A 66 -10.53 -3.09 13.37
C ARG A 66 -10.78 -4.51 13.87
N GLN A 67 -11.00 -4.67 15.18
CA GLN A 67 -11.32 -5.95 15.82
C GLN A 67 -10.17 -6.95 15.77
N THR A 68 -8.93 -6.46 15.65
CA THR A 68 -7.75 -7.32 15.60
C THR A 68 -6.99 -7.27 16.92
N ILE A 69 -6.43 -8.41 17.30
CA ILE A 69 -5.55 -8.54 18.47
C ILE A 69 -4.17 -8.91 17.96
N SER A 70 -3.20 -8.04 18.20
CA SER A 70 -1.80 -8.24 17.82
C SER A 70 -0.93 -8.38 19.06
N THR A 71 0.05 -9.28 18.97
CA THR A 71 1.06 -9.44 20.03
C THR A 71 2.46 -9.30 19.45
N TRP A 72 3.33 -8.60 20.16
CA TRP A 72 4.72 -8.37 19.77
C TRP A 72 5.66 -8.82 20.88
N ASP A 73 6.84 -9.24 20.49
CA ASP A 73 7.97 -9.34 21.41
C ASP A 73 8.42 -7.92 21.77
N ALA A 74 8.43 -7.59 23.07
CA ALA A 74 8.68 -6.22 23.54
C ALA A 74 10.10 -5.72 23.23
N ARG A 75 11.06 -6.64 23.07
CA ARG A 75 12.47 -6.31 22.81
C ARG A 75 12.74 -6.11 21.33
N THR A 76 12.23 -7.00 20.50
CA THR A 76 12.51 -7.03 19.06
C THR A 76 11.44 -6.34 18.24
N GLY A 77 10.23 -6.19 18.76
CA GLY A 77 9.06 -5.68 18.03
C GLY A 77 8.51 -6.62 16.97
N VAL A 78 9.08 -7.82 16.82
CA VAL A 78 8.57 -8.83 15.90
C VAL A 78 7.15 -9.20 16.32
N ARG A 79 6.22 -9.12 15.37
CA ARG A 79 4.84 -9.56 15.58
C ARG A 79 4.85 -11.08 15.79
N LEU A 80 4.51 -11.49 17.00
CA LEU A 80 4.46 -12.90 17.39
C LEU A 80 3.19 -13.55 16.86
N ARG A 81 2.05 -12.84 16.94
CA ARG A 81 0.72 -13.33 16.54
C ARG A 81 -0.22 -12.20 16.14
N PHE A 82 -1.24 -12.56 15.37
CA PHE A 82 -2.33 -11.73 14.87
C PHE A 82 -3.60 -12.59 14.83
N ASP A 83 -4.71 -12.12 15.41
CA ASP A 83 -6.02 -12.78 15.35
C ASP A 83 -7.11 -11.78 14.96
N ASP A 84 -7.96 -12.17 14.01
CA ASP A 84 -9.20 -11.46 13.69
C ASP A 84 -10.31 -11.88 14.66
N HIS A 85 -11.03 -10.90 15.22
CA HIS A 85 -12.21 -11.15 16.05
C HIS A 85 -13.48 -10.70 15.30
N PRO A 86 -14.49 -11.56 15.11
CA PRO A 86 -15.63 -11.25 14.24
C PRO A 86 -16.74 -10.43 14.94
N GLY A 87 -16.41 -9.32 15.61
CA GLY A 87 -17.42 -8.47 16.27
C GLY A 87 -16.88 -7.16 16.83
N TYR A 88 -17.75 -6.15 16.92
CA TYR A 88 -17.36 -4.79 17.34
C TYR A 88 -16.88 -4.81 18.80
N LEU A 89 -15.58 -4.51 19.00
CA LEU A 89 -14.94 -4.55 20.31
C LEU A 89 -15.18 -3.24 21.05
N HIS A 90 -16.02 -3.28 22.08
CA HIS A 90 -16.35 -2.13 22.93
C HIS A 90 -15.66 -2.28 24.29
N ASN A 91 -14.34 -2.07 24.33
CA ASN A 91 -13.43 -2.34 25.45
C ASN A 91 -12.93 -3.79 25.52
N ALA A 92 -11.65 -3.92 25.81
CA ALA A 92 -11.00 -5.20 25.97
C ALA A 92 -9.82 -5.06 26.94
N SER A 93 -9.42 -6.16 27.55
CA SER A 93 -8.25 -6.20 28.41
C SER A 93 -7.59 -7.56 28.23
N ALA A 94 -6.28 -7.65 28.41
CA ALA A 94 -5.58 -8.92 28.22
C ALA A 94 -4.31 -9.02 29.05
N TRP A 95 -3.87 -10.24 29.28
CA TRP A 95 -2.67 -10.58 30.03
C TRP A 95 -2.09 -11.94 29.66
N ARG A 96 -0.94 -12.30 30.22
CA ARG A 96 -0.31 -13.61 30.05
C ARG A 96 -0.21 -14.34 31.38
N ILE A 97 -0.66 -15.59 31.42
CA ILE A 97 -0.62 -16.48 32.59
C ILE A 97 -0.04 -17.82 32.14
N ASP A 98 1.07 -18.26 32.74
CA ASP A 98 1.68 -19.59 32.53
C ASP A 98 1.91 -19.99 31.06
N GLY A 99 2.30 -19.04 30.22
CA GLY A 99 2.52 -19.29 28.79
C GLY A 99 1.23 -19.34 27.94
N LYS A 100 0.07 -19.02 28.51
CA LYS A 100 -1.21 -18.80 27.83
C LYS A 100 -1.56 -17.31 27.82
N PHE A 101 -2.11 -16.83 26.71
CA PHE A 101 -2.71 -15.51 26.69
C PHE A 101 -4.13 -15.61 27.21
N VAL A 102 -4.52 -14.66 28.03
CA VAL A 102 -5.86 -14.53 28.55
C VAL A 102 -6.34 -13.15 28.18
N TYR A 103 -7.50 -13.06 27.55
CA TYR A 103 -8.08 -11.78 27.19
C TYR A 103 -9.58 -11.81 27.41
N ALA A 104 -10.10 -10.66 27.82
CA ALA A 104 -11.53 -10.44 27.94
C ALA A 104 -11.91 -9.36 26.94
N VAL A 105 -12.94 -9.64 26.15
CA VAL A 105 -13.46 -8.73 25.13
C VAL A 105 -14.93 -8.53 25.36
N VAL A 106 -15.39 -7.29 25.28
CA VAL A 106 -16.81 -6.97 25.16
C VAL A 106 -17.17 -7.04 23.68
N VAL A 107 -18.01 -7.99 23.31
CA VAL A 107 -18.54 -8.15 21.95
C VAL A 107 -19.94 -7.55 21.94
N ARG A 108 -20.22 -6.67 20.97
CA ARG A 108 -21.58 -6.15 20.74
C ARG A 108 -22.15 -6.65 19.42
N ASP A 109 -23.40 -7.09 19.45
CA ASP A 109 -24.21 -7.42 18.27
C ASP A 109 -25.58 -6.74 18.40
N GLY A 110 -25.78 -5.65 17.64
CA GLY A 110 -26.96 -4.80 17.78
C GLY A 110 -27.09 -4.20 19.18
N ASN A 111 -28.20 -4.51 19.87
CA ASN A 111 -28.45 -4.09 21.25
C ASN A 111 -27.96 -5.09 22.31
N GLU A 112 -27.44 -6.25 21.91
CA GLU A 112 -26.91 -7.26 22.82
C GLU A 112 -25.40 -7.04 23.03
N SER A 113 -24.93 -7.20 24.27
CA SER A 113 -23.52 -7.19 24.61
C SER A 113 -23.14 -8.43 25.42
N GLU A 114 -22.01 -9.04 25.10
CA GLU A 114 -21.47 -10.19 25.82
C GLU A 114 -19.99 -9.94 26.13
N VAL A 115 -19.60 -10.11 27.40
CA VAL A 115 -18.18 -10.22 27.75
C VAL A 115 -17.75 -11.68 27.60
N GLN A 116 -16.78 -11.90 26.73
CA GLN A 116 -16.18 -13.21 26.52
C GLN A 116 -14.77 -13.22 27.12
N PHE A 117 -14.58 -14.04 28.16
CA PHE A 117 -13.26 -14.35 28.71
C PHE A 117 -12.68 -15.54 27.97
N ARG A 118 -11.63 -15.27 27.20
CA ARG A 118 -10.99 -16.25 26.34
C ARG A 118 -9.57 -16.51 26.83
N VAL A 119 -9.23 -17.79 26.86
CA VAL A 119 -7.87 -18.26 27.10
C VAL A 119 -7.37 -18.88 25.82
N ARG A 120 -6.24 -18.38 25.35
CA ARG A 120 -5.51 -18.90 24.21
C ARG A 120 -4.26 -19.61 24.68
N ASP A 121 -4.12 -20.85 24.24
CA ASP A 121 -2.85 -21.55 24.35
C ASP A 121 -1.90 -21.05 23.25
N VAL A 122 -0.78 -20.44 23.65
CA VAL A 122 0.18 -19.83 22.73
C VAL A 122 0.93 -20.87 21.89
N ARG A 123 1.14 -22.07 22.44
CA ARG A 123 1.85 -23.16 21.77
C ARG A 123 0.92 -23.92 20.83
N ALA A 124 -0.30 -24.23 21.27
CA ALA A 124 -1.26 -24.99 20.48
C ALA A 124 -2.04 -24.13 19.47
N GLY A 125 -2.04 -22.80 19.61
CA GLY A 125 -2.77 -21.87 18.74
C GLY A 125 -4.28 -21.84 18.96
N THR A 126 -4.81 -22.73 19.80
CA THR A 126 -6.24 -22.87 20.10
C THR A 126 -6.74 -21.75 21.01
N VAL A 127 -7.82 -21.10 20.60
CA VAL A 127 -8.58 -20.16 21.44
C VAL A 127 -9.74 -20.92 22.06
N THR A 128 -9.89 -20.80 23.37
CA THR A 128 -10.99 -21.41 24.11
C THR A 128 -11.71 -20.34 24.91
N THR A 129 -13.02 -20.19 24.70
CA THR A 129 -13.83 -19.36 25.60
C THR A 129 -14.00 -20.11 26.91
N GLN A 130 -13.53 -19.53 28.01
CA GLN A 130 -13.57 -20.15 29.32
C GLN A 130 -14.75 -19.65 30.15
N MET A 131 -15.14 -18.38 29.99
CA MET A 131 -16.34 -17.82 30.62
C MET A 131 -17.06 -16.88 29.66
N ARG A 132 -18.39 -16.82 29.80
CA ARG A 132 -19.28 -15.96 29.02
C ARG A 132 -20.21 -15.24 29.99
N PHE A 133 -20.29 -13.92 29.84
CA PHE A 133 -21.18 -13.08 30.63
C PHE A 133 -22.09 -12.33 29.68
N LYS A 134 -23.33 -12.82 29.54
CA LYS A 134 -24.38 -12.13 28.78
C LYS A 134 -24.74 -10.82 29.47
N ASP A 135 -25.08 -9.82 28.68
CA ASP A 135 -25.50 -8.47 29.09
C ASP A 135 -24.42 -7.67 29.83
N ALA A 136 -23.21 -8.22 29.94
CA ALA A 136 -22.07 -7.52 30.50
C ALA A 136 -21.59 -6.41 29.57
N THR A 137 -21.37 -5.21 30.11
CA THR A 137 -21.06 -3.98 29.36
C THR A 137 -19.62 -3.49 29.54
N GLY A 138 -18.84 -4.10 30.43
CA GLY A 138 -17.45 -3.69 30.66
C GLY A 138 -16.60 -4.74 31.37
N VAL A 139 -15.28 -4.66 31.17
CA VAL A 139 -14.30 -5.56 31.78
C VAL A 139 -12.98 -4.83 32.06
N CYS A 140 -12.28 -5.20 33.13
CA CYS A 140 -10.88 -4.83 33.36
C CYS A 140 -10.12 -5.93 34.12
N PHE A 141 -8.80 -6.00 33.91
CA PHE A 141 -7.90 -6.84 34.72
C PHE A 141 -7.19 -6.01 35.79
N SER A 142 -6.75 -6.66 36.85
CA SER A 142 -5.76 -6.09 37.76
C SER A 142 -4.39 -5.95 37.08
N PRO A 143 -3.52 -5.04 37.55
CA PRO A 143 -2.18 -4.84 36.98
C PRO A 143 -1.27 -6.07 36.98
N ASP A 144 -1.53 -7.06 37.84
CA ASP A 144 -0.81 -8.34 37.86
C ASP A 144 -1.51 -9.45 37.07
N GLY A 145 -2.71 -9.17 36.55
CA GLY A 145 -3.57 -10.08 35.79
C GLY A 145 -4.18 -11.21 36.62
N THR A 146 -4.09 -11.17 37.95
CA THR A 146 -4.65 -12.21 38.84
C THR A 146 -6.14 -12.03 39.11
N ARG A 147 -6.70 -10.85 38.82
CA ARG A 147 -8.12 -10.54 38.99
C ARG A 147 -8.72 -9.99 37.70
N MET A 148 -9.98 -10.32 37.47
CA MET A 148 -10.80 -9.76 36.38
C MET A 148 -12.11 -9.24 36.96
N ALA A 149 -12.42 -7.97 36.73
CA ALA A 149 -13.73 -7.39 37.04
C ALA A 149 -14.60 -7.36 35.80
N VAL A 150 -15.82 -7.87 35.89
CA VAL A 150 -16.84 -7.88 34.83
C VAL A 150 -18.06 -7.10 35.32
N ARG A 151 -18.51 -6.14 34.51
CA ARG A 151 -19.66 -5.28 34.81
C ARG A 151 -20.90 -5.71 34.03
N ASP A 152 -22.02 -5.78 34.71
CA ASP A 152 -23.34 -6.19 34.20
C ASP A 152 -24.42 -5.35 34.90
N SER A 153 -25.05 -4.43 34.17
CA SER A 153 -26.13 -3.53 34.63
C SER A 153 -25.97 -2.96 36.07
N GLY A 154 -24.80 -2.38 36.35
CA GLY A 154 -24.48 -1.74 37.64
C GLY A 154 -23.96 -2.69 38.73
N LEU A 155 -23.89 -3.99 38.48
CA LEU A 155 -23.17 -4.95 39.30
C LEU A 155 -21.77 -5.20 38.71
N VAL A 156 -20.74 -5.23 39.56
CA VAL A 156 -19.40 -5.65 39.17
C VAL A 156 -19.04 -6.92 39.93
N ARG A 157 -18.73 -7.99 39.19
CA ARG A 157 -18.27 -9.27 39.72
C ARG A 157 -16.78 -9.39 39.47
N VAL A 158 -16.01 -9.74 40.48
CA VAL A 158 -14.56 -9.92 40.39
C VAL A 158 -14.23 -11.41 40.51
N PHE A 159 -13.40 -11.88 39.59
CA PHE A 159 -13.00 -13.28 39.46
C PHE A 159 -11.49 -13.41 39.59
N ASP A 160 -11.05 -14.51 40.19
CA ASP A 160 -9.65 -14.95 40.09
C ASP A 160 -9.41 -15.53 38.69
N THR A 161 -8.37 -15.09 38.01
CA THR A 161 -8.16 -15.43 36.59
C THR A 161 -7.62 -16.85 36.38
N HIS A 162 -6.99 -17.44 37.40
CA HIS A 162 -6.42 -18.78 37.34
C HIS A 162 -7.49 -19.84 37.65
N THR A 163 -8.13 -19.70 38.81
CA THR A 163 -9.17 -20.61 39.31
C THR A 163 -10.53 -20.39 38.64
N ARG A 164 -10.79 -19.16 38.16
CA ARG A 164 -12.08 -18.70 37.58
C ARG A 164 -13.21 -18.63 38.60
N GLU A 165 -12.87 -18.67 39.87
CA GLU A 165 -13.83 -18.52 40.95
C GLU A 165 -14.13 -17.04 41.20
N LYS A 166 -15.38 -16.75 41.56
CA LYS A 166 -15.78 -15.40 41.97
C LYS A 166 -15.18 -15.10 43.34
N VAL A 167 -14.35 -14.07 43.43
CA VAL A 167 -13.71 -13.64 44.69
C VAL A 167 -14.44 -12.49 45.38
N GLY A 168 -15.30 -11.78 44.64
CA GLY A 168 -16.09 -10.69 45.19
C GLY A 168 -17.14 -10.21 44.21
N GLU A 169 -18.13 -9.50 44.73
CA GLU A 169 -19.07 -8.74 43.92
C GLU A 169 -19.46 -7.47 44.66
N THR A 170 -19.69 -6.41 43.89
CA THR A 170 -20.14 -5.13 44.44
C THR A 170 -21.12 -4.48 43.50
N ARG A 171 -22.16 -3.87 44.06
CA ARG A 171 -23.10 -3.05 43.30
C ARG A 171 -22.60 -1.61 43.28
N LEU A 172 -22.44 -1.07 42.08
CA LEU A 172 -22.11 0.34 41.92
C LEU A 172 -23.29 1.20 42.36
N ALA A 173 -23.04 2.43 42.80
CA ALA A 173 -24.14 3.32 43.15
C ALA A 173 -25.00 3.62 41.90
N VAL A 174 -26.30 3.87 42.12
CA VAL A 174 -27.21 4.26 41.04
C VAL A 174 -26.73 5.58 40.45
N SER A 175 -26.58 5.61 39.12
CA SER A 175 -26.16 6.79 38.37
C SER A 175 -26.92 6.87 37.06
N ASP A 176 -27.09 8.09 36.54
CA ASP A 176 -27.76 8.37 35.27
C ASP A 176 -26.97 7.90 34.04
N SER A 177 -25.77 7.37 34.25
CA SER A 177 -24.87 6.91 33.18
C SER A 177 -23.99 5.75 33.65
N GLU A 178 -23.55 4.92 32.71
CA GLU A 178 -22.55 3.88 32.99
C GLU A 178 -21.17 4.49 33.24
N PRO A 179 -20.31 3.84 34.06
CA PRO A 179 -18.96 4.34 34.25
C PRO A 179 -18.16 4.19 32.95
N HIS A 180 -17.36 5.20 32.64
CA HIS A 180 -16.46 5.21 31.50
C HIS A 180 -15.22 4.34 31.73
N THR A 181 -14.76 4.24 32.98
CA THR A 181 -13.56 3.47 33.35
C THR A 181 -13.78 2.63 34.59
N LEU A 182 -13.23 1.42 34.55
CA LEU A 182 -13.08 0.51 35.67
C LEU A 182 -11.60 0.18 35.84
N ALA A 183 -11.08 0.24 37.06
CA ALA A 183 -9.70 -0.14 37.36
C ALA A 183 -9.61 -0.89 38.70
N ILE A 184 -8.73 -1.88 38.79
CA ILE A 184 -8.42 -2.58 40.03
C ILE A 184 -7.05 -2.07 40.54
N SER A 185 -6.92 -1.82 41.83
CA SER A 185 -5.63 -1.46 42.45
C SER A 185 -4.62 -2.60 42.34
N ALA A 186 -3.31 -2.29 42.32
CA ALA A 186 -2.29 -3.34 42.16
C ALA A 186 -2.19 -4.31 43.36
N ASP A 187 -2.71 -3.93 44.52
CA ASP A 187 -2.89 -4.82 45.68
C ASP A 187 -4.16 -5.69 45.60
N ASN A 188 -4.91 -5.62 44.50
CA ASN A 188 -6.15 -6.36 44.23
C ASN A 188 -7.29 -6.11 45.24
N ARG A 189 -7.22 -5.03 46.01
CA ARG A 189 -8.18 -4.76 47.10
C ARG A 189 -9.30 -3.81 46.69
N LEU A 190 -9.00 -2.83 45.84
CA LEU A 190 -9.90 -1.73 45.50
C LEU A 190 -10.32 -1.79 44.02
N LEU A 191 -11.58 -1.44 43.78
CA LEU A 191 -12.18 -1.22 42.48
C LEU A 191 -12.54 0.27 42.35
N LEU A 192 -11.98 0.94 41.34
CA LEU A 192 -12.36 2.28 40.92
C LEU A 192 -13.43 2.18 39.83
N ALA A 193 -14.51 2.96 39.97
CA ALA A 193 -15.47 3.23 38.92
C ALA A 193 -15.57 4.74 38.69
N VAL A 194 -15.34 5.18 37.45
CA VAL A 194 -15.37 6.60 37.07
C VAL A 194 -16.54 6.88 36.16
N PHE A 195 -17.42 7.79 36.59
CA PHE A 195 -18.59 8.27 35.87
C PHE A 195 -18.30 9.66 35.25
N PRO A 196 -19.10 10.17 34.31
CA PRO A 196 -18.88 11.46 33.68
C PRO A 196 -18.75 12.65 34.65
N SER A 197 -19.39 12.56 35.83
CA SER A 197 -19.50 13.67 36.77
C SER A 197 -19.01 13.35 38.18
N TRP A 198 -18.61 12.10 38.47
CA TRP A 198 -18.19 11.67 39.80
C TRP A 198 -17.49 10.31 39.72
N PHE A 199 -16.90 9.84 40.80
CA PHE A 199 -16.27 8.53 40.88
C PHE A 199 -16.50 7.88 42.25
N GLU A 200 -16.38 6.56 42.30
CA GLU A 200 -16.38 5.79 43.54
C GLU A 200 -15.23 4.78 43.56
N VAL A 201 -14.73 4.53 44.77
CA VAL A 201 -13.76 3.48 45.07
C VAL A 201 -14.41 2.52 46.04
N ARG A 202 -14.41 1.23 45.68
CA ARG A 202 -15.04 0.15 46.44
C ARG A 202 -14.03 -0.89 46.84
N GLU A 203 -14.18 -1.46 48.02
CA GLU A 203 -13.41 -2.63 48.43
C GLU A 203 -14.02 -3.89 47.80
N ILE A 204 -13.20 -4.67 47.11
CA ILE A 204 -13.65 -5.82 46.31
C ILE A 204 -14.24 -6.93 47.19
N ALA A 205 -13.63 -7.18 48.35
CA ALA A 205 -14.02 -8.27 49.24
C ALA A 205 -15.33 -8.00 49.99
N THR A 206 -15.58 -6.75 50.38
CA THR A 206 -16.73 -6.36 51.22
C THR A 206 -17.83 -5.65 50.45
N GLY A 207 -17.52 -5.09 49.27
CA GLY A 207 -18.42 -4.21 48.52
C GLY A 207 -18.60 -2.82 49.13
N ASN A 208 -17.96 -2.56 50.28
CA ASN A 208 -18.02 -1.26 50.95
C ASN A 208 -17.44 -0.18 50.04
N MET A 209 -18.00 1.02 50.12
CA MET A 209 -17.53 2.20 49.40
C MET A 209 -16.69 3.06 50.37
N PRO A 210 -15.39 2.76 50.56
CA PRO A 210 -14.54 3.55 51.44
C PRO A 210 -14.38 5.00 50.98
N PHE A 211 -14.58 5.27 49.69
CA PHE A 211 -14.41 6.62 49.16
C PHE A 211 -15.29 6.87 47.92
N SER A 212 -15.80 8.09 47.79
CA SER A 212 -16.49 8.59 46.60
C SER A 212 -16.27 10.10 46.49
N GLY A 213 -16.25 10.63 45.28
CA GLY A 213 -16.02 12.06 45.09
C GLY A 213 -16.52 12.60 43.75
N VAL A 214 -16.73 13.91 43.73
CA VAL A 214 -16.99 14.72 42.53
C VAL A 214 -15.68 15.41 42.14
N PRO A 215 -15.34 15.58 40.85
CA PRO A 215 -14.15 16.34 40.45
C PRO A 215 -14.21 17.77 40.98
N THR A 216 -13.05 18.38 41.16
CA THR A 216 -12.95 19.76 41.65
C THR A 216 -13.50 20.77 40.63
N LEU A 217 -13.38 20.48 39.32
CA LEU A 217 -13.94 21.30 38.22
C LEU A 217 -14.39 20.42 37.04
N GLY A 218 -15.50 20.78 36.40
CA GLY A 218 -15.88 20.24 35.09
C GLY A 218 -16.29 18.76 35.08
N ARG A 219 -16.14 18.10 33.92
CA ARG A 219 -16.48 16.67 33.73
C ARG A 219 -15.23 15.81 33.85
N LEU A 220 -15.36 14.60 34.37
CA LEU A 220 -14.26 13.64 34.39
C LEU A 220 -13.98 13.13 32.98
N SER A 221 -12.69 13.15 32.61
CA SER A 221 -12.22 12.48 31.41
C SER A 221 -12.35 10.96 31.57
N ARG A 222 -12.25 10.23 30.46
CA ARG A 222 -12.32 8.77 30.48
C ARG A 222 -11.13 8.14 31.21
N ASP A 223 -10.00 8.81 31.32
CA ASP A 223 -8.80 8.19 31.89
C ASP A 223 -8.56 8.59 33.36
N ALA A 224 -8.51 7.57 34.22
CA ALA A 224 -8.17 7.68 35.64
C ALA A 224 -7.38 6.45 36.07
N VAL A 225 -6.47 6.63 37.02
CA VAL A 225 -5.57 5.55 37.46
C VAL A 225 -5.33 5.59 38.96
N LEU A 226 -5.39 4.43 39.60
CA LEU A 226 -4.97 4.25 40.99
C LEU A 226 -3.44 4.14 41.06
N SER A 227 -2.85 4.68 42.13
CA SER A 227 -1.44 4.46 42.41
C SER A 227 -1.18 2.96 42.63
N PRO A 228 0.06 2.47 42.38
CA PRO A 228 0.39 1.05 42.54
C PRO A 228 0.09 0.49 43.93
N ASP A 229 0.09 1.32 44.97
CA ASP A 229 -0.24 0.90 46.34
C ASP A 229 -1.70 1.18 46.74
N GLY A 230 -2.54 1.63 45.81
CA GLY A 230 -3.97 1.90 46.03
C GLY A 230 -4.25 3.04 47.01
N ARG A 231 -3.27 3.90 47.30
CA ARG A 231 -3.41 5.02 48.26
C ARG A 231 -3.85 6.32 47.62
N GLU A 232 -3.59 6.49 46.33
CA GLU A 232 -3.86 7.73 45.62
C GLU A 232 -4.59 7.46 44.31
N LEU A 233 -5.37 8.43 43.88
CA LEU A 233 -6.11 8.41 42.63
C LEU A 233 -5.67 9.60 41.78
N CYS A 234 -5.20 9.35 40.56
CA CYS A 234 -4.95 10.38 39.57
C CYS A 234 -6.17 10.48 38.64
N LEU A 235 -6.73 11.69 38.56
CA LEU A 235 -7.85 12.04 37.72
C LEU A 235 -7.42 13.05 36.67
N VAL A 236 -8.08 12.97 35.53
CA VAL A 236 -8.05 14.03 34.53
C VAL A 236 -9.46 14.57 34.39
N HIS A 237 -9.64 15.88 34.54
CA HIS A 237 -10.94 16.51 34.37
C HIS A 237 -10.89 17.64 33.34
N GLU A 238 -11.96 17.75 32.56
CA GLU A 238 -12.15 18.69 31.47
C GLU A 238 -12.97 19.90 31.97
N GLY A 239 -12.32 21.06 32.04
CA GLY A 239 -12.97 22.36 32.22
C GLY A 239 -13.35 22.98 30.87
N GLU A 240 -13.93 24.19 30.86
CA GLU A 240 -14.46 24.83 29.64
C GLU A 240 -13.43 25.01 28.50
N LYS A 241 -12.13 25.13 28.84
CA LYS A 241 -11.05 25.38 27.87
C LYS A 241 -9.76 24.61 28.14
N LYS A 242 -9.68 23.88 29.25
CA LYS A 242 -8.45 23.22 29.73
C LYS A 242 -8.76 21.90 30.43
N PHE A 243 -7.83 20.98 30.33
CA PHE A 243 -7.73 19.76 31.12
C PHE A 243 -6.84 19.99 32.33
N PHE A 244 -7.19 19.34 33.43
CA PHE A 244 -6.48 19.41 34.70
C PHE A 244 -6.12 18.01 35.16
N VAL A 245 -4.92 17.86 35.74
CA VAL A 245 -4.47 16.61 36.35
C VAL A 245 -4.51 16.78 37.87
N GLU A 246 -5.42 16.06 38.51
CA GLU A 246 -5.66 16.11 39.95
C GLU A 246 -5.23 14.79 40.60
N VAL A 247 -4.57 14.87 41.76
CA VAL A 247 -4.26 13.70 42.59
C VAL A 247 -4.99 13.81 43.92
N ILE A 248 -5.67 12.73 44.30
CA ILE A 248 -6.42 12.62 45.54
C ILE A 248 -5.79 11.54 46.41
N ASP A 249 -5.43 11.89 47.65
CA ASP A 249 -5.05 10.91 48.66
C ASP A 249 -6.31 10.28 49.24
N LEU A 250 -6.47 8.97 49.08
CA LEU A 250 -7.70 8.24 49.42
C LEU A 250 -7.87 8.02 50.94
N LYS A 251 -6.86 8.35 51.76
CA LYS A 251 -6.94 8.21 53.22
C LYS A 251 -7.28 9.54 53.89
N THR A 252 -6.69 10.63 53.40
CA THR A 252 -6.81 11.98 53.97
C THR A 252 -7.79 12.86 53.20
N GLU A 253 -8.24 12.40 52.03
CA GLU A 253 -9.10 13.11 51.09
C GLU A 253 -8.49 14.42 50.56
N GLN A 254 -7.17 14.61 50.78
CA GLN A 254 -6.47 15.78 50.28
C GLN A 254 -6.38 15.73 48.76
N ARG A 255 -6.82 16.82 48.13
CA ARG A 255 -6.78 17.03 46.69
C ARG A 255 -5.63 17.93 46.31
N ARG A 256 -4.92 17.60 45.23
CA ARG A 256 -3.77 18.36 44.74
C ARG A 256 -3.78 18.44 43.21
N ASP A 257 -3.96 19.65 42.69
CA ASP A 257 -3.78 19.91 41.27
C ASP A 257 -2.31 19.95 40.92
N LEU A 258 -1.92 19.18 39.91
CA LEU A 258 -0.54 19.07 39.45
C LEU A 258 -0.27 19.95 38.24
N THR A 259 -1.16 20.00 37.26
CA THR A 259 -0.97 20.81 36.05
C THR A 259 -2.30 21.11 35.33
N GLU A 260 -2.27 22.12 34.45
CA GLU A 260 -3.33 22.46 33.51
C GLU A 260 -2.77 22.50 32.07
N SER A 261 -3.55 22.03 31.10
CA SER A 261 -3.17 22.02 29.67
C SER A 261 -4.39 22.13 28.77
N GLN A 262 -4.20 22.42 27.48
CA GLN A 262 -5.29 22.33 26.50
C GLN A 262 -5.73 20.89 26.21
N SER A 263 -4.87 19.90 26.49
CA SER A 263 -5.22 18.48 26.38
C SER A 263 -4.38 17.62 27.33
N PHE A 264 -4.96 16.59 27.94
CA PHE A 264 -4.21 15.60 28.69
C PHE A 264 -4.94 14.26 28.70
N TYR A 265 -4.24 13.17 28.38
CA TYR A 265 -4.84 11.83 28.26
C TYR A 265 -3.94 10.73 28.81
N SER A 266 -4.56 9.61 29.18
CA SER A 266 -3.92 8.37 29.61
C SER A 266 -2.82 8.51 30.68
N PRO A 267 -3.11 9.10 31.87
CA PRO A 267 -2.16 9.15 32.98
C PRO A 267 -1.72 7.76 33.42
N THR A 268 -0.45 7.61 33.81
CA THR A 268 0.03 6.45 34.56
C THR A 268 1.08 6.85 35.59
N TYR A 269 1.14 6.13 36.71
CA TYR A 269 2.12 6.36 37.77
C TYR A 269 3.43 5.64 37.48
N SER A 270 4.56 6.30 37.76
CA SER A 270 5.82 5.60 37.98
C SER A 270 5.69 4.65 39.18
N ARG A 271 6.49 3.58 39.18
CA ARG A 271 6.47 2.58 40.25
C ARG A 271 6.76 3.15 41.64
N ASP A 272 7.60 4.17 41.72
CA ASP A 272 7.94 4.89 42.96
C ASP A 272 6.93 5.97 43.35
N ARG A 273 5.91 6.19 42.51
CA ARG A 273 4.88 7.24 42.62
C ARG A 273 5.45 8.65 42.62
N ARG A 274 6.69 8.91 42.23
CA ARG A 274 7.22 10.29 42.17
C ARG A 274 6.78 11.02 40.92
N THR A 275 6.44 10.27 39.89
CA THR A 275 6.19 10.80 38.55
C THR A 275 4.85 10.29 38.01
N ILE A 276 4.14 11.16 37.30
CA ILE A 276 3.01 10.78 36.46
C ILE A 276 3.41 11.01 35.02
N PHE A 277 3.27 9.99 34.18
CA PHE A 277 3.41 10.12 32.74
C PHE A 277 2.04 10.33 32.10
N GLY A 278 2.00 11.03 30.98
CA GLY A 278 0.77 11.19 30.21
C GLY A 278 1.05 11.82 28.84
N LEU A 279 -0.02 11.92 28.05
CA LEU A 279 0.04 12.48 26.71
C LEU A 279 -0.58 13.88 26.72
N ARG A 280 0.17 14.88 26.25
CA ARG A 280 -0.22 16.29 26.24
C ARG A 280 0.12 16.91 24.89
N ASP A 281 -0.87 17.39 24.14
CA ASP A 281 -0.67 18.13 22.88
C ASP A 281 0.26 17.43 21.87
N SER A 282 0.13 16.11 21.68
CA SER A 282 1.04 15.30 20.82
C SER A 282 2.45 15.12 21.39
N GLU A 283 2.62 15.29 22.70
CA GLU A 283 3.86 15.09 23.42
C GLU A 283 3.70 14.03 24.51
N LEU A 284 4.76 13.25 24.72
CA LEU A 284 4.90 12.45 25.93
C LEU A 284 5.50 13.35 27.00
N VAL A 285 4.80 13.48 28.13
CA VAL A 285 5.24 14.31 29.24
C VAL A 285 5.38 13.50 30.52
N ARG A 286 6.26 13.97 31.40
CA ARG A 286 6.31 13.54 32.79
C ARG A 286 6.04 14.72 33.71
N ILE A 287 5.31 14.46 34.79
CA ILE A 287 4.98 15.42 35.83
C ILE A 287 5.66 14.95 37.11
N ASP A 288 6.58 15.74 37.63
CA ASP A 288 7.13 15.53 38.97
C ASP A 288 6.09 15.95 40.00
N ARG A 289 5.70 15.04 40.89
CA ARG A 289 4.59 15.28 41.82
C ARG A 289 4.94 16.19 42.98
N ALA A 290 6.21 16.30 43.35
CA ALA A 290 6.64 17.13 44.47
C ALA A 290 6.76 18.60 44.04
N THR A 291 7.33 18.83 42.86
CA THR A 291 7.60 20.17 42.31
C THR A 291 6.52 20.66 41.36
N LYS A 292 5.62 19.78 40.89
CA LYS A 292 4.64 20.04 39.82
C LYS A 292 5.28 20.38 38.47
N ALA A 293 6.58 20.15 38.31
CA ALA A 293 7.29 20.45 37.08
C ALA A 293 6.86 19.48 35.96
N VAL A 294 6.44 20.03 34.82
CA VAL A 294 6.12 19.25 33.62
C VAL A 294 7.31 19.27 32.67
N THR A 295 7.84 18.10 32.37
CA THR A 295 8.95 17.93 31.42
C THR A 295 8.46 17.16 30.19
N THR A 296 8.66 17.73 29.00
CA THR A 296 8.43 17.02 27.74
C THR A 296 9.57 16.01 27.53
N LEU A 297 9.20 14.74 27.39
CA LEU A 297 10.11 13.62 27.13
C LEU A 297 10.24 13.33 25.63
N ALA A 298 9.13 13.38 24.89
CA ALA A 298 9.13 13.20 23.44
C ALA A 298 8.10 14.11 22.76
N LYS A 299 8.39 14.55 21.54
CA LYS A 299 7.55 15.43 20.70
C LYS A 299 7.18 14.72 19.39
N GLY A 300 6.20 15.26 18.67
CA GLY A 300 5.82 14.76 17.34
C GLY A 300 4.92 13.52 17.35
N LEU A 301 4.26 13.22 18.48
CA LEU A 301 3.32 12.10 18.60
C LEU A 301 1.94 12.54 18.10
N SER A 302 1.73 12.64 16.78
CA SER A 302 0.55 13.23 16.10
C SER A 302 -0.78 13.24 16.87
N ARG A 303 -1.43 14.41 16.81
CA ARG A 303 -2.66 14.83 17.50
C ARG A 303 -3.88 13.91 17.30
N ALA A 304 -3.87 13.05 16.29
CA ALA A 304 -5.05 12.31 15.85
C ALA A 304 -5.17 10.86 16.38
N THR A 305 -4.15 10.28 17.01
CA THR A 305 -4.10 8.80 17.16
C THR A 305 -3.44 8.21 18.41
N ALA A 306 -2.86 9.00 19.32
CA ALA A 306 -2.31 8.44 20.55
C ALA A 306 -3.44 8.17 21.56
N THR A 307 -3.89 6.91 21.63
CA THR A 307 -5.11 6.50 22.34
C THR A 307 -4.87 5.99 23.75
N LYS A 308 -3.77 5.27 23.99
CA LYS A 308 -3.43 4.66 25.28
C LYS A 308 -1.92 4.55 25.49
N LEU A 309 -1.52 4.74 26.74
CA LEU A 309 -0.16 4.64 27.25
C LEU A 309 -0.09 3.55 28.32
N ALA A 310 0.92 2.69 28.22
CA ALA A 310 1.17 1.61 29.17
C ALA A 310 2.62 1.63 29.67
N LEU A 311 2.80 1.48 30.98
CA LEU A 311 4.11 1.39 31.61
C LEU A 311 4.55 -0.09 31.70
N SER A 312 5.80 -0.37 31.40
CA SER A 312 6.39 -1.70 31.61
C SER A 312 6.42 -2.05 33.10
N PRO A 313 6.34 -3.34 33.47
CA PRO A 313 6.35 -3.76 34.88
C PRO A 313 7.60 -3.32 35.67
N ASP A 314 8.74 -3.17 34.99
CA ASP A 314 9.98 -2.67 35.58
C ASP A 314 10.04 -1.13 35.69
N GLY A 315 9.08 -0.41 35.09
CA GLY A 315 8.98 1.05 35.12
C GLY A 315 9.97 1.77 34.21
N THR A 316 10.69 1.06 33.35
CA THR A 316 11.76 1.64 32.50
C THR A 316 11.27 2.10 31.14
N CYS A 317 10.12 1.59 30.68
CA CYS A 317 9.65 1.77 29.31
C CYS A 317 8.16 2.08 29.26
N LEU A 318 7.77 2.96 28.33
CA LEU A 318 6.38 3.34 28.02
C LEU A 318 6.03 2.87 26.62
N ALA A 319 4.99 2.06 26.50
CA ALA A 319 4.37 1.74 25.21
C ALA A 319 3.28 2.76 24.91
N ILE A 320 3.29 3.30 23.70
CA ILE A 320 2.31 4.26 23.21
C ILE A 320 1.69 3.66 21.95
N GLY A 321 0.37 3.49 21.94
CA GLY A 321 -0.35 3.22 20.71
C GLY A 321 -0.29 4.46 19.83
N GLY A 322 0.43 4.40 18.71
CA GLY A 322 0.86 5.57 17.95
C GLY A 322 0.46 5.55 16.47
N ILE A 323 0.83 6.64 15.81
CA ILE A 323 0.52 7.06 14.42
C ILE A 323 0.40 5.89 13.42
N ARG A 324 -0.67 5.94 12.60
CA ARG A 324 -0.85 5.13 11.36
C ARG A 324 -0.40 3.68 11.49
N TYR A 325 -0.96 3.04 12.52
CA TYR A 325 -0.89 1.61 12.73
C TYR A 325 0.46 1.09 13.27
N ARG A 326 1.17 1.89 14.08
CA ARG A 326 2.40 1.47 14.77
C ARG A 326 2.38 1.76 16.28
N LEU A 327 2.84 0.79 17.06
CA LEU A 327 3.15 0.97 18.47
C LEU A 327 4.61 1.45 18.66
N THR A 328 4.82 2.46 19.51
CA THR A 328 6.16 2.96 19.87
C THR A 328 6.49 2.66 21.33
N LEU A 329 7.78 2.47 21.61
CA LEU A 329 8.29 2.33 22.97
C LEU A 329 9.20 3.51 23.28
N HIS A 330 9.14 4.03 24.50
CA HIS A 330 9.91 5.17 24.96
C HIS A 330 10.50 4.92 26.35
N ASP A 331 11.77 5.27 26.52
CA ASP A 331 12.45 5.27 27.82
C ASP A 331 11.82 6.30 28.77
N THR A 332 11.62 5.91 30.04
CA THR A 332 10.97 6.76 31.04
C THR A 332 11.85 7.89 31.59
N VAL A 333 13.17 7.79 31.43
CA VAL A 333 14.14 8.75 31.96
C VAL A 333 14.30 9.93 31.02
N ASN A 334 14.45 9.68 29.72
CA ASN A 334 14.77 10.70 28.71
C ASN A 334 13.83 10.72 27.51
N GLY A 335 12.84 9.82 27.42
CA GLY A 335 11.87 9.78 26.33
C GLY A 335 12.39 9.20 25.02
N ARG A 336 13.63 8.70 24.99
CA ARG A 336 14.22 8.11 23.78
C ARG A 336 13.41 6.90 23.32
N ARG A 337 13.21 6.80 22.01
CA ARG A 337 12.49 5.69 21.41
C ARG A 337 13.30 4.39 21.52
N LEU A 338 12.60 3.29 21.80
CA LEU A 338 13.14 1.95 21.99
C LEU A 338 12.53 0.97 20.95
N PRO A 339 13.33 0.04 20.39
CA PRO A 339 14.78 0.13 20.29
C PRO A 339 15.22 1.45 19.61
N PRO A 340 16.49 1.89 19.76
CA PRO A 340 16.99 3.07 19.06
C PRO A 340 16.64 2.98 17.58
N VAL A 341 16.07 4.06 17.02
CA VAL A 341 15.68 4.08 15.62
C VAL A 341 16.96 3.96 14.77
N GLU A 342 17.15 2.81 14.11
CA GLU A 342 17.99 2.77 12.92
C GLU A 342 17.18 3.41 11.80
N ASP A 343 17.78 4.38 11.08
CA ASP A 343 17.17 5.21 10.03
C ASP A 343 16.39 4.41 8.97
N ARG A 344 15.13 4.07 9.27
CA ARG A 344 14.23 3.34 8.39
C ARG A 344 12.84 3.95 8.51
N PHE A 345 12.41 4.52 7.39
CA PHE A 345 11.13 5.19 7.20
C PHE A 345 9.93 4.36 7.65
N GLU A 346 8.88 5.08 8.04
CA GLU A 346 7.74 4.48 8.70
C GLU A 346 6.64 4.03 7.74
N LEU A 347 6.30 4.75 6.67
CA LEU A 347 5.33 4.30 5.68
C LEU A 347 5.74 4.81 4.30
N ALA A 348 5.26 4.19 3.24
CA ALA A 348 5.24 4.83 1.93
C ALA A 348 3.84 5.40 1.65
N THR A 349 3.74 6.56 1.03
CA THR A 349 2.49 7.16 0.57
C THR A 349 2.17 6.68 -0.84
N ASN A 350 1.10 7.21 -1.43
CA ASN A 350 0.54 6.80 -2.72
C ASN A 350 1.51 6.92 -3.92
N THR A 351 2.69 7.50 -3.76
CA THR A 351 3.65 7.72 -4.85
C THR A 351 4.98 7.01 -4.58
N MET A 352 5.19 5.89 -5.26
CA MET A 352 6.49 5.21 -5.34
C MET A 352 7.08 5.33 -6.74
N GLU A 353 8.40 5.46 -6.85
CA GLU A 353 9.09 5.58 -8.14
C GLU A 353 10.53 5.06 -8.07
N PHE A 354 10.92 4.22 -9.02
CA PHE A 354 12.30 3.76 -9.16
C PHE A 354 13.15 4.78 -9.91
N THR A 355 14.44 4.86 -9.58
CA THR A 355 15.41 5.54 -10.44
C THR A 355 15.58 4.81 -11.76
N ALA A 356 16.07 5.52 -12.78
CA ALA A 356 16.20 4.97 -14.14
C ALA A 356 17.09 3.73 -14.25
N ASP A 357 18.06 3.57 -13.34
CA ASP A 357 18.91 2.39 -13.22
C ASP A 357 18.28 1.25 -12.39
N GLY A 358 17.11 1.47 -11.80
CA GLY A 358 16.40 0.52 -10.92
C GLY A 358 17.07 0.28 -9.57
N GLN A 359 18.17 0.97 -9.24
CA GLN A 359 18.96 0.70 -8.03
C GLN A 359 18.41 1.41 -6.79
N LYS A 360 17.59 2.45 -6.97
CA LYS A 360 17.02 3.21 -5.86
C LYS A 360 15.51 3.32 -6.02
N LEU A 361 14.83 3.36 -4.88
CA LEU A 361 13.40 3.56 -4.79
C LEU A 361 13.12 4.81 -3.98
N ALA A 362 12.21 5.61 -4.49
CA ALA A 362 11.73 6.80 -3.84
C ALA A 362 10.25 6.70 -3.49
N PHE A 363 9.88 7.24 -2.34
CA PHE A 363 8.51 7.36 -1.88
C PHE A 363 8.44 8.40 -0.76
N HIS A 364 7.24 8.80 -0.32
CA HIS A 364 7.08 9.67 0.85
C HIS A 364 6.54 8.89 2.03
N SER A 365 6.80 9.29 3.26
CA SER A 365 6.12 8.77 4.45
C SER A 365 5.06 9.73 4.90
N ASP A 366 3.89 9.16 5.18
CA ASP A 366 2.72 9.89 5.66
C ASP A 366 2.82 10.18 7.18
N GLY A 367 3.84 9.65 7.86
CA GLY A 367 4.00 9.72 9.31
C GLY A 367 5.02 10.74 9.83
N GLU A 368 6.08 11.00 9.08
CA GLU A 368 7.17 11.91 9.49
C GLU A 368 7.16 13.23 8.72
N ASP A 369 6.20 13.41 7.79
CA ASP A 369 6.25 14.48 6.82
C ASP A 369 7.64 14.51 6.15
N ASP A 370 8.05 13.39 5.54
CA ASP A 370 9.34 13.27 4.85
C ASP A 370 9.24 12.42 3.56
N GLY A 371 10.01 12.79 2.54
CA GLY A 371 10.33 11.98 1.36
C GLY A 371 11.61 11.18 1.58
N TYR A 372 11.66 9.93 1.12
CA TYR A 372 12.84 9.08 1.26
C TYR A 372 13.34 8.60 -0.09
N LEU A 373 14.66 8.52 -0.18
CA LEU A 373 15.36 7.77 -1.21
C LEU A 373 16.07 6.60 -0.55
N VAL A 374 15.84 5.41 -1.08
CA VAL A 374 16.34 4.18 -0.50
C VAL A 374 17.08 3.36 -1.55
N ASP A 375 18.19 2.75 -1.16
CA ASP A 375 18.87 1.75 -1.96
C ASP A 375 18.06 0.44 -2.01
N VAL A 376 17.77 -0.05 -3.21
CA VAL A 376 16.89 -1.21 -3.44
C VAL A 376 17.55 -2.51 -2.97
N ALA A 377 18.87 -2.62 -3.06
CA ALA A 377 19.60 -3.83 -2.73
C ALA A 377 19.78 -4.01 -1.21
N THR A 378 20.05 -2.92 -0.50
CA THR A 378 20.35 -2.92 0.93
C THR A 378 19.17 -2.50 1.80
N GLY A 379 18.19 -1.80 1.23
CA GLY A 379 17.08 -1.19 1.95
C GLY A 379 17.47 0.01 2.81
N GLN A 380 18.70 0.54 2.66
CA GLN A 380 19.19 1.68 3.45
C GLN A 380 18.66 3.02 2.93
N VAL A 381 18.21 3.88 3.84
CA VAL A 381 17.86 5.25 3.52
C VAL A 381 19.13 5.99 3.11
N LEU A 382 19.17 6.45 1.86
CA LEU A 382 20.25 7.24 1.30
C LEU A 382 20.05 8.73 1.55
N LYS A 383 18.79 9.17 1.57
CA LYS A 383 18.43 10.58 1.75
C LYS A 383 17.01 10.73 2.28
N THR A 384 16.83 11.69 3.17
CA THR A 384 15.52 12.16 3.67
C THR A 384 15.29 13.60 3.21
N VAL A 385 14.08 13.91 2.78
CA VAL A 385 13.67 15.20 2.25
C VAL A 385 12.46 15.71 3.05
N PRO A 386 12.56 16.81 3.79
CA PRO A 386 11.43 17.41 4.51
C PRO A 386 10.20 17.62 3.63
N TYR A 387 9.07 17.02 4.00
CA TYR A 387 7.77 17.21 3.38
C TYR A 387 7.06 18.38 4.06
N ASN A 388 7.35 19.60 3.61
CA ASN A 388 6.58 20.78 3.98
C ASN A 388 5.50 21.02 2.91
N ASP A 389 4.44 20.22 2.87
CA ASP A 389 3.36 20.31 1.86
C ASP A 389 3.86 20.18 0.40
N SER A 390 4.75 19.21 0.14
CA SER A 390 5.52 19.14 -1.10
C SER A 390 5.44 17.79 -1.81
N THR A 391 5.06 17.73 -3.08
CA THR A 391 5.21 16.51 -3.88
C THR A 391 6.63 16.39 -4.42
N CYS A 392 7.28 15.26 -4.16
CA CYS A 392 8.60 14.93 -4.70
C CYS A 392 8.50 13.87 -5.80
N ARG A 393 9.24 14.05 -6.90
CA ARG A 393 9.37 13.08 -7.99
C ARG A 393 10.82 12.96 -8.42
N PHE A 394 11.30 11.74 -8.58
CA PHE A 394 12.65 11.51 -9.04
C PHE A 394 12.67 11.60 -10.55
N LEU A 395 13.72 12.21 -11.10
CA LEU A 395 13.79 12.41 -12.53
C LEU A 395 14.43 11.18 -13.20
N PRO A 396 14.02 10.83 -14.43
CA PRO A 396 14.58 9.67 -15.15
C PRO A 396 16.07 9.77 -15.48
N ASN A 397 16.74 10.88 -15.13
CA ASN A 397 18.19 10.98 -15.24
C ASN A 397 18.94 10.26 -14.10
N GLY A 398 18.22 9.81 -13.06
CA GLY A 398 18.78 9.10 -11.90
C GLY A 398 19.72 9.93 -11.02
N LYS A 399 19.83 11.24 -11.28
CA LYS A 399 20.75 12.18 -10.60
C LYS A 399 20.03 13.34 -9.93
N ASP A 400 18.80 13.62 -10.33
CA ASP A 400 18.02 14.76 -9.86
C ASP A 400 16.61 14.35 -9.41
N TYR A 401 15.97 15.22 -8.64
CA TYR A 401 14.57 15.09 -8.22
C TYR A 401 13.90 16.47 -8.24
N ALA A 402 12.60 16.47 -8.53
CA ALA A 402 11.73 17.64 -8.51
C ALA A 402 10.91 17.65 -7.23
N ILE A 403 10.81 18.81 -6.58
CA ILE A 403 9.92 19.08 -5.45
C ILE A 403 8.95 20.17 -5.89
N ALA A 404 7.65 19.94 -5.77
CA ALA A 404 6.62 20.96 -5.96
C ALA A 404 5.86 21.20 -4.66
N THR A 405 5.83 22.45 -4.22
CA THR A 405 5.00 22.97 -3.11
C THR A 405 3.80 23.70 -3.71
N ALA A 406 2.86 24.14 -2.87
CA ALA A 406 1.78 25.04 -3.32
C ALA A 406 2.27 26.34 -4.00
N LYS A 407 3.52 26.78 -3.72
CA LYS A 407 4.05 28.07 -4.20
C LYS A 407 5.28 27.99 -5.08
N THR A 408 5.99 26.87 -5.08
CA THR A 408 7.31 26.74 -5.73
C THR A 408 7.51 25.37 -6.34
N LEU A 409 8.13 25.33 -7.51
CA LEU A 409 8.72 24.15 -8.11
C LEU A 409 10.24 24.25 -8.01
N GLN A 410 10.88 23.21 -7.52
CA GLN A 410 12.33 23.11 -7.42
C GLN A 410 12.81 21.82 -8.09
N VAL A 411 13.96 21.88 -8.76
CA VAL A 411 14.71 20.67 -9.16
C VAL A 411 16.04 20.71 -8.44
N ARG A 412 16.44 19.60 -7.83
CA ARG A 412 17.64 19.48 -7.00
C ARG A 412 18.46 18.26 -7.41
N GLY A 413 19.77 18.35 -7.19
CA GLY A 413 20.67 17.21 -7.34
C GLY A 413 20.60 16.28 -6.14
N LEU A 414 20.71 14.97 -6.38
CA LEU A 414 20.72 13.97 -5.31
C LEU A 414 21.87 14.16 -4.33
N THR A 415 23.06 14.50 -4.82
CA THR A 415 24.30 14.60 -4.03
C THR A 415 24.57 15.98 -3.45
N ASP A 416 24.15 17.04 -4.14
CA ASP A 416 24.66 18.39 -3.84
C ASP A 416 23.59 19.31 -3.22
N ASP A 417 22.31 18.89 -3.22
CA ASP A 417 21.12 19.59 -2.70
C ASP A 417 20.89 21.04 -3.14
N VAL A 418 21.77 21.59 -3.99
CA VAL A 418 21.61 22.93 -4.56
C VAL A 418 20.39 22.92 -5.48
N ALA A 419 19.46 23.86 -5.24
CA ALA A 419 18.34 24.12 -6.13
C ALA A 419 18.88 24.52 -7.51
N LYS A 420 18.78 23.58 -8.44
CA LYS A 420 19.18 23.71 -9.83
C LYS A 420 18.16 24.54 -10.60
N LEU A 421 16.89 24.41 -10.25
CA LEU A 421 15.76 25.21 -10.73
C LEU A 421 14.93 25.64 -9.53
N LYS A 422 14.44 26.88 -9.54
CA LYS A 422 13.38 27.37 -8.67
C LYS A 422 12.45 28.25 -9.50
N ALA A 423 11.17 27.90 -9.53
CA ALA A 423 10.12 28.69 -10.15
C ALA A 423 9.01 28.92 -9.13
N ASP A 424 8.55 30.15 -8.99
CA ASP A 424 7.40 30.47 -8.16
C ASP A 424 6.13 30.25 -8.99
N LEU A 425 5.31 29.28 -8.57
CA LEU A 425 4.13 28.82 -9.27
C LEU A 425 2.97 28.73 -8.28
N ASP A 426 1.80 29.24 -8.68
CA ASP A 426 0.57 29.11 -7.89
C ASP A 426 -0.09 27.76 -8.22
N LEU A 427 0.36 26.70 -7.53
CA LEU A 427 -0.06 25.32 -7.80
C LEU A 427 -1.24 24.92 -6.89
N PRO A 428 -2.21 24.16 -7.42
CA PRO A 428 -3.30 23.65 -6.61
C PRO A 428 -2.74 22.64 -5.60
N TRP A 429 -3.43 22.47 -4.48
CA TRP A 429 -3.06 21.46 -3.48
C TRP A 429 -3.89 20.18 -3.67
N PRO A 430 -3.27 19.00 -3.75
CA PRO A 430 -1.82 18.75 -3.83
C PRO A 430 -1.24 19.03 -5.23
N PRO A 431 0.01 19.54 -5.35
CA PRO A 431 0.62 19.87 -6.64
C PRO A 431 0.93 18.61 -7.47
N ALA A 432 0.45 18.53 -8.71
CA ALA A 432 0.67 17.36 -9.57
C ALA A 432 1.84 17.59 -10.55
N ILE A 433 2.95 16.87 -10.30
CA ILE A 433 4.11 16.80 -11.19
C ILE A 433 4.33 15.37 -11.72
N ARG A 434 4.77 15.28 -12.99
CA ARG A 434 5.08 14.01 -13.69
C ARG A 434 6.27 14.17 -14.63
N SER A 435 7.18 13.21 -14.64
CA SER A 435 8.26 13.11 -15.62
C SER A 435 7.72 12.61 -16.96
N GLY A 436 8.24 13.15 -18.06
CA GLY A 436 8.05 12.57 -19.39
C GLY A 436 8.90 11.31 -19.55
N ALA A 437 8.45 10.35 -20.36
CA ALA A 437 9.22 9.13 -20.61
C ALA A 437 10.54 9.40 -21.36
N ASP A 438 10.67 10.56 -22.01
CA ASP A 438 11.92 11.03 -22.60
C ASP A 438 12.98 11.42 -21.55
N GLY A 439 12.62 11.50 -20.27
CA GLY A 439 13.50 11.93 -19.17
C GLY A 439 13.97 13.38 -19.25
N ARG A 440 13.54 14.10 -20.28
CA ARG A 440 13.95 15.46 -20.60
C ARG A 440 12.88 16.47 -20.23
N ARG A 441 11.61 16.07 -20.21
CA ARG A 441 10.48 16.95 -19.89
C ARG A 441 9.92 16.65 -18.50
N LEU A 442 9.55 17.71 -17.78
CA LEU A 442 8.78 17.66 -16.55
C LEU A 442 7.46 18.39 -16.79
N PHE A 443 6.37 17.73 -16.47
CA PHE A 443 5.03 18.28 -16.61
C PHE A 443 4.49 18.68 -15.25
N VAL A 444 3.90 19.88 -15.20
CA VAL A 444 3.41 20.52 -13.97
C VAL A 444 1.98 20.98 -14.22
N ASN A 445 1.06 20.48 -13.42
CA ASN A 445 -0.35 20.85 -13.51
C ASN A 445 -0.68 21.98 -12.53
N GLY A 446 -1.03 23.14 -13.07
CA GLY A 446 -1.60 24.27 -12.34
C GLY A 446 -3.13 24.28 -12.41
N PRO A 447 -3.80 25.24 -11.75
CA PRO A 447 -5.26 25.28 -11.71
C PRO A 447 -5.91 25.67 -13.05
N LYS A 448 -5.14 26.32 -13.94
CA LYS A 448 -5.59 26.77 -15.27
C LYS A 448 -4.66 26.38 -16.41
N LEU A 449 -3.44 25.94 -16.08
CA LEU A 449 -2.36 25.76 -17.03
C LEU A 449 -1.68 24.42 -16.79
N LEU A 450 -1.42 23.73 -17.88
CA LEU A 450 -0.50 22.61 -17.95
C LEU A 450 0.84 23.12 -18.48
N GLN A 451 1.87 23.15 -17.64
CA GLN A 451 3.21 23.63 -18.00
C GLN A 451 4.14 22.46 -18.30
N ILE A 452 4.95 22.63 -19.35
CA ILE A 452 5.98 21.69 -19.79
C ILE A 452 7.34 22.34 -19.57
N TRP A 453 8.19 21.71 -18.79
CA TRP A 453 9.53 22.20 -18.45
C TRP A 453 10.58 21.28 -19.05
N ASP A 454 11.69 21.84 -19.52
CA ASP A 454 12.88 21.06 -19.89
C ASP A 454 13.78 20.91 -18.66
N VAL A 455 14.07 19.66 -18.30
CA VAL A 455 14.87 19.29 -17.12
C VAL A 455 16.33 19.70 -17.28
N GLY A 456 16.89 19.57 -18.49
CA GLY A 456 18.31 19.84 -18.73
C GLY A 456 18.63 21.33 -18.75
N THR A 457 17.81 22.11 -19.45
CA THR A 457 17.95 23.56 -19.60
C THR A 457 17.25 24.36 -18.51
N ARG A 458 16.35 23.71 -17.75
CA ARG A 458 15.66 24.28 -16.59
C ARG A 458 14.79 25.49 -16.96
N LYS A 459 14.07 25.38 -18.08
CA LYS A 459 13.17 26.43 -18.57
C LYS A 459 11.80 25.85 -18.91
N GLU A 460 10.78 26.69 -18.76
CA GLU A 460 9.47 26.39 -19.34
C GLU A 460 9.63 26.34 -20.87
N LEU A 461 9.21 25.23 -21.46
CA LEU A 461 9.14 25.04 -22.91
C LEU A 461 7.82 25.58 -23.47
N LYS A 462 6.71 25.29 -22.80
CA LYS A 462 5.37 25.57 -23.28
C LYS A 462 4.34 25.47 -22.15
N SER A 463 3.23 26.16 -22.30
CA SER A 463 2.05 26.01 -21.45
C SER A 463 0.77 25.92 -22.28
N HIS A 464 -0.19 25.17 -21.77
CA HIS A 464 -1.49 24.95 -22.39
C HIS A 464 -2.62 25.25 -21.40
N PRO A 465 -3.71 25.94 -21.82
CA PRO A 465 -4.90 26.05 -21.00
C PRO A 465 -5.48 24.67 -20.71
N ALA A 466 -5.57 24.33 -19.42
CA ALA A 466 -6.12 23.06 -18.97
C ALA A 466 -6.73 23.25 -17.57
N GLU A 467 -8.00 22.89 -17.43
CA GLU A 467 -8.66 22.73 -16.13
C GLU A 467 -8.71 21.23 -15.82
N ALA A 468 -7.77 20.77 -15.01
CA ALA A 468 -7.68 19.36 -14.61
C ALA A 468 -7.13 19.27 -13.19
N CYS A 469 -7.62 18.32 -12.40
CA CYS A 469 -7.01 18.02 -11.10
C CYS A 469 -5.82 17.08 -11.23
N GLU A 470 -5.90 16.15 -12.17
CA GLU A 470 -4.81 15.23 -12.46
C GLU A 470 -4.60 15.12 -13.97
N CYS A 471 -3.37 14.82 -14.35
CA CYS A 471 -3.01 14.56 -15.73
C CYS A 471 -2.00 13.42 -15.83
N SER A 472 -2.06 12.74 -16.96
CA SER A 472 -1.10 11.72 -17.37
C SER A 472 -0.60 12.03 -18.77
N PHE A 473 0.64 11.69 -19.06
CA PHE A 473 1.31 12.09 -20.29
C PHE A 473 1.67 10.86 -21.11
N SER A 474 1.50 10.97 -22.42
CA SER A 474 2.01 9.94 -23.31
C SER A 474 3.55 9.95 -23.29
N PRO A 475 4.18 8.78 -23.46
CA PRO A 475 5.64 8.65 -23.40
C PRO A 475 6.38 9.52 -24.41
N ASP A 476 5.80 9.65 -25.61
CA ASP A 476 6.31 10.50 -26.69
C ASP A 476 6.09 12.01 -26.42
N GLY A 477 5.41 12.37 -25.33
CA GLY A 477 5.08 13.73 -24.96
C GLY A 477 4.12 14.42 -25.92
N ARG A 478 3.39 13.66 -26.76
CA ARG A 478 2.43 14.19 -27.73
C ARG A 478 1.07 14.47 -27.10
N PHE A 479 0.63 13.63 -26.18
CA PHE A 479 -0.71 13.69 -25.60
C PHE A 479 -0.66 13.82 -24.08
N ALA A 480 -1.69 14.46 -23.52
CA ALA A 480 -2.00 14.43 -22.11
C ALA A 480 -3.46 14.03 -21.90
N VAL A 481 -3.72 13.05 -21.04
CA VAL A 481 -5.07 12.79 -20.54
C VAL A 481 -5.32 13.71 -19.35
N LEU A 482 -6.40 14.48 -19.43
CA LEU A 482 -6.87 15.42 -18.42
C LEU A 482 -8.03 14.80 -17.66
N CYS A 483 -7.84 14.62 -16.35
CA CYS A 483 -8.85 14.08 -15.44
C CYS A 483 -9.52 15.22 -14.65
N PRO A 484 -10.86 15.31 -14.68
CA PRO A 484 -11.60 16.40 -14.05
C PRO A 484 -11.61 16.33 -12.51
N GLN A 485 -12.01 17.40 -11.80
CA GLN A 485 -12.03 17.53 -10.32
C GLN A 485 -13.27 16.92 -9.62
N TYR A 486 -13.08 16.35 -8.41
CA TYR A 486 -14.12 15.56 -7.74
C TYR A 486 -15.16 16.51 -7.18
N GLY A 487 -16.43 16.29 -7.49
CA GLY A 487 -17.51 17.17 -7.09
C GLY A 487 -17.71 18.41 -7.98
N SER A 488 -16.98 18.54 -9.09
CA SER A 488 -17.23 19.62 -10.07
C SER A 488 -18.36 19.23 -11.04
N PRO A 489 -19.56 19.83 -10.95
CA PRO A 489 -20.71 19.46 -11.78
C PRO A 489 -20.54 19.76 -13.28
N HIS A 490 -19.55 20.59 -13.64
CA HIS A 490 -19.26 20.99 -15.02
C HIS A 490 -18.16 20.17 -15.71
N LEU A 491 -17.49 19.27 -14.99
CA LEU A 491 -16.34 18.51 -15.49
C LEU A 491 -16.57 17.00 -15.24
N SER A 492 -17.43 16.37 -16.04
CA SER A 492 -17.78 14.94 -15.90
C SER A 492 -17.06 14.01 -16.87
N THR A 493 -16.19 14.54 -17.74
CA THR A 493 -15.57 13.77 -18.83
C THR A 493 -14.05 13.86 -18.80
N VAL A 494 -13.40 12.70 -18.97
CA VAL A 494 -11.96 12.60 -19.22
C VAL A 494 -11.68 13.10 -20.64
N LYS A 495 -10.65 13.93 -20.81
CA LYS A 495 -10.30 14.55 -22.10
C LYS A 495 -8.88 14.20 -22.52
N LEU A 496 -8.63 14.08 -23.82
CA LEU A 496 -7.29 13.96 -24.38
C LEU A 496 -6.88 15.30 -25.02
N LEU A 497 -5.78 15.88 -24.54
CA LEU A 497 -5.15 17.07 -25.07
C LEU A 497 -3.96 16.66 -25.95
N ASP A 498 -3.92 17.14 -27.20
CA ASP A 498 -2.72 17.07 -28.03
C ASP A 498 -1.81 18.26 -27.68
N LEU A 499 -0.63 17.99 -27.13
CA LEU A 499 0.34 18.99 -26.67
C LEU A 499 1.10 19.68 -27.82
N THR A 500 1.08 19.07 -29.01
CA THR A 500 1.65 19.69 -30.21
C THR A 500 0.77 20.86 -30.63
N THR A 501 -0.54 20.62 -30.72
CA THR A 501 -1.54 21.59 -31.21
C THR A 501 -2.16 22.44 -30.10
N GLY A 502 -2.14 21.97 -28.85
CA GLY A 502 -2.86 22.56 -27.71
C GLY A 502 -4.38 22.38 -27.77
N LYS A 503 -4.89 21.47 -28.61
CA LYS A 503 -6.33 21.23 -28.81
C LYS A 503 -6.76 19.86 -28.28
N LEU A 504 -8.02 19.78 -27.86
CA LEU A 504 -8.64 18.51 -27.48
C LEU A 504 -8.80 17.60 -28.71
N HIS A 505 -8.54 16.30 -28.54
CA HIS A 505 -8.67 15.34 -29.62
C HIS A 505 -10.15 15.02 -29.90
N PRO A 506 -10.66 15.24 -31.13
CA PRO A 506 -12.10 15.18 -31.41
C PRO A 506 -12.69 13.77 -31.42
N GLN A 507 -11.86 12.76 -31.72
CA GLN A 507 -12.26 11.35 -31.74
C GLN A 507 -12.13 10.68 -30.37
N TRP A 508 -11.70 11.40 -29.33
CA TRP A 508 -11.57 10.83 -28.00
C TRP A 508 -12.93 10.33 -27.49
N PRO A 509 -13.03 9.08 -27.00
CA PRO A 509 -14.30 8.51 -26.56
C PRO A 509 -14.89 9.33 -25.41
N LYS A 510 -16.21 9.56 -25.46
CA LYS A 510 -16.95 10.21 -24.37
C LYS A 510 -17.05 9.24 -23.20
N ILE A 511 -16.16 9.38 -22.24
CA ILE A 511 -16.10 8.54 -21.05
C ILE A 511 -16.59 9.37 -19.88
N ASN A 512 -17.79 9.02 -19.41
CA ASN A 512 -18.45 9.69 -18.30
C ASN A 512 -17.98 9.12 -16.97
N ASN A 513 -17.79 10.01 -16.00
CA ASN A 513 -17.49 9.62 -14.64
C ASN A 513 -18.76 9.05 -13.98
N HIS A 514 -18.64 7.93 -13.28
CA HIS A 514 -19.68 7.50 -12.35
C HIS A 514 -19.55 8.31 -11.06
N HIS A 515 -20.64 8.96 -10.62
CA HIS A 515 -20.69 9.92 -9.50
C HIS A 515 -20.25 9.38 -8.13
N ASP A 516 -19.91 8.09 -8.02
CA ASP A 516 -19.81 7.35 -6.75
C ASP A 516 -18.40 6.78 -6.47
N SER A 517 -17.35 7.29 -7.13
CA SER A 517 -16.02 6.69 -7.01
C SER A 517 -14.86 7.69 -6.92
N ARG A 518 -13.92 7.37 -6.01
CA ARG A 518 -12.88 8.28 -5.48
C ARG A 518 -11.46 8.07 -6.02
N ALA A 519 -11.25 7.32 -7.11
CA ALA A 519 -9.91 7.12 -7.64
C ALA A 519 -9.79 7.39 -9.13
N TRP A 520 -8.80 8.23 -9.44
CA TRP A 520 -8.47 8.69 -10.77
C TRP A 520 -7.06 8.33 -11.17
N GLY A 521 -6.94 7.91 -12.42
CA GLY A 521 -5.68 7.59 -13.02
C GLY A 521 -5.90 7.33 -14.50
N ALA A 522 -5.21 8.09 -15.33
CA ALA A 522 -4.96 7.70 -16.70
C ALA A 522 -3.51 7.24 -16.79
N LEU A 523 -3.26 6.18 -17.52
CA LEU A 523 -1.91 5.67 -17.73
C LEU A 523 -1.72 5.38 -19.21
N PHE A 524 -0.67 5.91 -19.79
CA PHE A 524 -0.29 5.53 -21.15
C PHE A 524 0.57 4.28 -21.10
N ASP A 525 0.40 3.42 -22.09
CA ASP A 525 1.38 2.40 -22.38
C ASP A 525 2.66 3.06 -22.93
N LEU A 526 3.82 2.45 -22.73
CA LEU A 526 5.10 3.07 -23.12
C LEU A 526 5.36 3.11 -24.63
N SER A 527 4.54 2.41 -25.41
CA SER A 527 4.53 2.55 -26.87
C SER A 527 3.73 3.77 -27.36
N GLY A 528 2.95 4.43 -26.48
CA GLY A 528 2.09 5.55 -26.82
C GLY A 528 0.88 5.15 -27.69
N ARG A 529 0.55 3.85 -27.74
CA ARG A 529 -0.55 3.30 -28.55
C ARG A 529 -1.81 3.04 -27.75
N LYS A 530 -1.73 2.93 -26.42
CA LYS A 530 -2.87 2.66 -25.55
C LYS A 530 -2.87 3.61 -24.37
N ALA A 531 -4.06 3.94 -23.90
CA ALA A 531 -4.29 4.61 -22.62
C ALA A 531 -5.25 3.76 -21.78
N ILE A 532 -4.93 3.56 -20.51
CA ILE A 532 -5.83 2.95 -19.53
C ILE A 532 -6.44 4.05 -18.70
N LEU A 533 -7.75 3.95 -18.53
CA LEU A 533 -8.56 4.88 -17.77
C LEU A 533 -9.18 4.15 -16.59
N CYS A 534 -8.94 4.69 -15.40
CA CYS A 534 -9.51 4.19 -14.15
C CYS A 534 -10.75 5.02 -13.83
N HIS A 535 -11.93 4.39 -13.78
CA HIS A 535 -13.22 5.05 -13.51
C HIS A 535 -14.01 4.29 -12.44
N GLY A 536 -13.50 4.31 -11.22
CA GLY A 536 -14.12 3.68 -10.06
C GLY A 536 -13.86 2.18 -9.96
N LEU A 537 -14.88 1.35 -10.22
CA LEU A 537 -14.75 -0.11 -10.20
C LEU A 537 -14.39 -0.69 -11.59
N TYR A 538 -14.06 0.18 -12.54
CA TYR A 538 -13.85 -0.20 -13.93
C TYR A 538 -12.52 0.32 -14.45
N LEU A 539 -11.93 -0.49 -15.33
CA LEU A 539 -10.79 -0.11 -16.15
C LEU A 539 -11.22 -0.14 -17.61
N SER A 540 -10.86 0.88 -18.37
CA SER A 540 -11.03 0.89 -19.83
C SER A 540 -9.70 1.06 -20.51
N ILE A 541 -9.43 0.27 -21.55
CA ILE A 541 -8.28 0.42 -22.42
C ILE A 541 -8.76 1.15 -23.68
N VAL A 542 -8.14 2.27 -24.01
CA VAL A 542 -8.37 3.04 -25.24
C VAL A 542 -7.19 2.81 -26.15
N ASP A 543 -7.43 2.35 -27.38
CA ASP A 543 -6.42 2.30 -28.43
C ASP A 543 -6.30 3.69 -29.07
N LEU A 544 -5.11 4.28 -29.08
CA LEU A 544 -4.85 5.65 -29.56
C LEU A 544 -4.68 5.72 -31.09
N SER A 545 -4.65 4.59 -31.79
CA SER A 545 -4.66 4.55 -33.25
C SER A 545 -6.08 4.59 -33.83
N THR A 546 -7.04 4.01 -33.11
CA THR A 546 -8.45 3.94 -33.51
C THR A 546 -9.37 4.82 -32.66
N PHE A 547 -8.93 5.20 -31.47
CA PHE A 547 -9.73 5.82 -30.40
C PHE A 547 -10.89 4.97 -29.90
N GLU A 548 -10.87 3.67 -30.17
CA GLU A 548 -11.84 2.73 -29.62
C GLU A 548 -11.52 2.38 -28.17
N ALA A 549 -12.56 2.41 -27.32
CA ALA A 549 -12.45 2.05 -25.91
C ALA A 549 -13.03 0.65 -25.67
N ARG A 550 -12.25 -0.21 -25.01
CA ARG A 550 -12.67 -1.53 -24.52
C ARG A 550 -12.66 -1.53 -23.00
N GLN A 551 -13.81 -1.82 -22.40
CA GLN A 551 -13.94 -1.97 -20.96
C GLN A 551 -13.43 -3.35 -20.51
N LEU A 552 -12.63 -3.39 -19.44
CA LEU A 552 -12.22 -4.63 -18.77
C LEU A 552 -13.35 -5.13 -17.84
N PRO A 553 -13.38 -6.44 -17.51
CA PRO A 553 -14.44 -7.02 -16.68
C PRO A 553 -14.66 -6.27 -15.36
N ARG A 554 -15.93 -6.11 -14.97
CA ARG A 554 -16.45 -5.29 -13.84
C ARG A 554 -15.83 -5.57 -12.46
N ARG A 555 -15.11 -6.67 -12.28
CA ARG A 555 -14.48 -7.06 -11.01
C ARG A 555 -12.96 -6.92 -11.01
N ALA A 556 -12.36 -6.42 -12.09
CA ALA A 556 -10.92 -6.42 -12.25
C ALA A 556 -10.16 -5.48 -11.28
N ALA A 557 -10.82 -4.51 -10.63
CA ALA A 557 -10.15 -3.55 -9.75
C ALA A 557 -11.11 -2.89 -8.74
N ASN A 558 -10.68 -2.75 -7.48
CA ASN A 558 -11.10 -1.61 -6.68
C ASN A 558 -9.98 -0.58 -6.74
N THR A 559 -10.13 0.44 -7.60
CA THR A 559 -9.09 1.47 -7.71
C THR A 559 -9.16 2.49 -6.59
N GLN A 560 -10.17 2.45 -5.70
CA GLN A 560 -10.39 3.48 -4.67
C GLN A 560 -9.19 3.71 -3.74
N MET A 561 -8.36 2.67 -3.53
CA MET A 561 -7.24 2.71 -2.59
C MET A 561 -5.86 2.69 -3.24
N CYS A 562 -5.69 2.05 -4.40
CA CYS A 562 -4.40 1.93 -5.08
C CYS A 562 -4.56 2.07 -6.60
N LEU A 563 -3.72 2.89 -7.21
CA LEU A 563 -3.68 3.03 -8.67
C LEU A 563 -3.02 1.80 -9.33
N PRO A 564 -3.48 1.38 -10.52
CA PRO A 564 -2.75 0.40 -11.32
C PRO A 564 -1.34 0.90 -11.68
N ALA A 565 -0.44 -0.03 -11.98
CA ALA A 565 0.91 0.29 -12.44
C ALA A 565 1.23 -0.46 -13.74
N PHE A 566 1.86 0.21 -14.71
CA PHE A 566 2.37 -0.43 -15.91
C PHE A 566 3.84 -0.82 -15.76
N SER A 567 4.22 -1.94 -16.35
CA SER A 567 5.63 -2.22 -16.59
C SER A 567 6.20 -1.23 -17.62
N PRO A 568 7.50 -0.92 -17.55
CA PRO A 568 8.19 -0.05 -18.50
C PRO A 568 8.18 -0.48 -19.97
N ASP A 569 7.84 -1.73 -20.26
CA ASP A 569 7.66 -2.22 -21.63
C ASP A 569 6.19 -2.25 -22.05
N ALA A 570 5.28 -1.80 -21.17
CA ALA A 570 3.84 -1.81 -21.33
C ALA A 570 3.22 -3.20 -21.59
N ARG A 571 3.95 -4.28 -21.31
CA ARG A 571 3.45 -5.66 -21.48
C ARG A 571 2.63 -6.11 -20.27
N ILE A 572 2.91 -5.57 -19.07
CA ILE A 572 2.27 -5.96 -17.82
C ILE A 572 1.51 -4.76 -17.23
N LEU A 573 0.29 -5.02 -16.77
CA LEU A 573 -0.48 -4.11 -15.93
C LEU A 573 -0.72 -4.78 -14.57
N ALA A 574 -0.20 -4.19 -13.49
CA ALA A 574 -0.49 -4.61 -12.12
C ALA A 574 -1.76 -3.91 -11.62
N VAL A 575 -2.70 -4.69 -11.09
CA VAL A 575 -4.00 -4.23 -10.61
C VAL A 575 -4.33 -4.91 -9.27
N VAL A 576 -4.75 -4.13 -8.28
CA VAL A 576 -5.22 -4.66 -6.99
C VAL A 576 -6.64 -5.21 -7.16
N HIS A 577 -6.85 -6.44 -6.71
CA HIS A 577 -8.14 -7.11 -6.68
C HIS A 577 -8.49 -7.44 -5.22
N GLU A 578 -9.54 -6.79 -4.72
CA GLU A 578 -9.88 -6.86 -3.30
C GLU A 578 -10.60 -8.15 -2.91
N GLU A 579 -11.44 -8.72 -3.79
CA GLU A 579 -12.24 -9.91 -3.44
C GLU A 579 -11.36 -11.14 -3.12
N ASP A 580 -10.17 -11.24 -3.72
CA ASP A 580 -9.21 -12.33 -3.47
C ASP A 580 -7.92 -11.86 -2.78
N ALA A 581 -7.89 -10.60 -2.30
CA ALA A 581 -6.75 -9.98 -1.64
C ALA A 581 -5.42 -10.20 -2.39
N ALA A 582 -5.37 -9.86 -3.68
CA ALA A 582 -4.19 -10.08 -4.51
C ALA A 582 -3.91 -8.92 -5.48
N VAL A 583 -2.68 -8.85 -5.98
CA VAL A 583 -2.33 -8.06 -7.16
C VAL A 583 -2.29 -8.96 -8.37
N HIS A 584 -3.17 -8.71 -9.34
CA HIS A 584 -3.17 -9.41 -10.62
C HIS A 584 -2.28 -8.69 -11.61
N LEU A 585 -1.39 -9.45 -12.24
CA LEU A 585 -0.57 -9.00 -13.36
C LEU A 585 -1.28 -9.42 -14.64
N TRP A 586 -1.72 -8.45 -15.43
CA TRP A 586 -2.40 -8.65 -16.70
C TRP A 586 -1.43 -8.54 -17.86
N GLU A 587 -1.53 -9.44 -18.83
CA GLU A 587 -0.89 -9.30 -20.13
C GLU A 587 -1.70 -8.32 -20.98
N THR A 588 -1.12 -7.16 -21.27
CA THR A 588 -1.80 -6.05 -21.96
C THR A 588 -2.15 -6.36 -23.42
N GLN A 589 -1.44 -7.32 -24.02
CA GLN A 589 -1.67 -7.74 -25.39
C GLN A 589 -2.90 -8.64 -25.52
N SER A 590 -3.03 -9.66 -24.66
CA SER A 590 -4.14 -10.62 -24.69
C SER A 590 -5.33 -10.21 -23.81
N GLY A 591 -5.10 -9.30 -22.85
CA GLY A 591 -6.10 -8.91 -21.85
C GLY A 591 -6.38 -10.01 -20.81
N LYS A 592 -5.47 -10.96 -20.61
CA LYS A 592 -5.63 -12.06 -19.63
C LYS A 592 -4.66 -11.91 -18.45
N VAL A 593 -5.05 -12.45 -17.29
CA VAL A 593 -4.18 -12.52 -16.10
C VAL A 593 -3.04 -13.50 -16.35
N ARG A 594 -1.79 -13.03 -16.27
CA ARG A 594 -0.56 -13.84 -16.41
C ARG A 594 0.00 -14.32 -15.07
N HIS A 595 -0.26 -13.61 -13.98
CA HIS A 595 0.19 -13.99 -12.64
C HIS A 595 -0.64 -13.27 -11.57
N SER A 596 -0.67 -13.81 -10.35
CA SER A 596 -1.34 -13.19 -9.21
C SER A 596 -0.43 -13.26 -7.99
N ILE A 597 -0.23 -12.13 -7.34
CA ILE A 597 0.60 -11.99 -6.14
C ILE A 597 -0.36 -11.88 -4.94
N PRO A 598 -0.44 -12.89 -4.06
CA PRO A 598 -1.29 -12.80 -2.89
C PRO A 598 -0.76 -11.72 -1.95
N LEU A 599 -1.66 -10.86 -1.46
CA LEU A 599 -1.34 -9.84 -0.50
C LEU A 599 -1.67 -10.34 0.91
N THR A 600 -0.84 -9.94 1.87
CA THR A 600 -1.13 -10.16 3.29
C THR A 600 -2.07 -9.09 3.87
N ASP A 601 -2.24 -7.98 3.15
CA ASP A 601 -3.01 -6.80 3.57
C ASP A 601 -3.26 -5.85 2.38
N TYR A 602 -4.06 -4.79 2.55
CA TYR A 602 -4.42 -3.85 1.49
C TYR A 602 -3.21 -3.13 0.89
N ALA A 603 -3.04 -3.26 -0.43
CA ALA A 603 -2.06 -2.47 -1.18
C ALA A 603 -2.51 -1.00 -1.31
N ILE A 604 -1.58 -0.08 -1.08
CA ILE A 604 -1.78 1.38 -1.15
C ILE A 604 -1.08 1.97 -2.39
N SER A 605 0.09 1.45 -2.76
CA SER A 605 0.85 1.94 -3.91
C SER A 605 1.65 0.81 -4.55
N MET A 606 1.91 0.94 -5.85
CA MET A 606 2.69 0.00 -6.64
C MET A 606 3.61 0.74 -7.62
N ALA A 607 4.81 0.21 -7.86
CA ALA A 607 5.73 0.73 -8.87
C ALA A 607 6.57 -0.41 -9.48
N PHE A 608 6.77 -0.37 -10.80
CA PHE A 608 7.71 -1.26 -11.48
C PHE A 608 9.11 -0.62 -11.52
N SER A 609 10.17 -1.43 -11.39
CA SER A 609 11.51 -1.00 -11.77
C SER A 609 11.59 -0.76 -13.27
N THR A 610 12.50 0.11 -13.70
CA THR A 610 12.66 0.55 -15.10
C THR A 610 12.98 -0.57 -16.09
N ASP A 611 13.56 -1.67 -15.62
CA ASP A 611 13.82 -2.89 -16.40
C ASP A 611 12.65 -3.91 -16.37
N ALA A 612 11.51 -3.54 -15.77
CA ALA A 612 10.33 -4.39 -15.55
C ALA A 612 10.62 -5.67 -14.74
N ARG A 613 11.77 -5.77 -14.07
CA ARG A 613 12.17 -6.95 -13.29
C ARG A 613 11.50 -6.99 -11.92
N LEU A 614 11.44 -5.85 -11.25
CA LEU A 614 10.92 -5.73 -9.91
C LEU A 614 9.56 -5.04 -9.90
N LEU A 615 8.70 -5.49 -9.00
CA LEU A 615 7.49 -4.79 -8.61
C LEU A 615 7.58 -4.46 -7.12
N ALA A 616 7.58 -3.17 -6.80
CA ALA A 616 7.43 -2.67 -5.44
C ALA A 616 5.93 -2.56 -5.12
N ILE A 617 5.52 -3.13 -3.99
CA ILE A 617 4.15 -3.02 -3.46
C ILE A 617 4.24 -2.50 -2.02
N HIS A 618 3.52 -1.43 -1.74
CA HIS A 618 3.33 -0.90 -0.38
C HIS A 618 1.94 -1.25 0.12
N SER A 619 1.83 -1.64 1.40
CA SER A 619 0.56 -2.05 2.02
C SER A 619 0.33 -1.36 3.37
N THR A 620 -0.90 -1.40 3.89
CA THR A 620 -1.30 -0.72 5.13
C THR A 620 -0.50 -1.12 6.37
N THR A 621 -0.21 -2.42 6.54
CA THR A 621 0.53 -2.94 7.71
C THR A 621 1.97 -3.29 7.43
N ALA A 622 2.36 -3.39 6.15
CA ALA A 622 3.70 -3.84 5.78
C ALA A 622 4.52 -2.73 5.10
N PRO A 623 5.84 -2.68 5.37
CA PRO A 623 6.79 -1.91 4.58
C PRO A 623 6.77 -2.29 3.09
N VAL A 624 7.52 -1.59 2.26
CA VAL A 624 7.55 -1.87 0.82
C VAL A 624 8.13 -3.26 0.55
N HIS A 625 7.36 -4.13 -0.10
CA HIS A 625 7.82 -5.44 -0.58
C HIS A 625 8.28 -5.34 -2.03
N LEU A 626 9.44 -5.93 -2.31
CA LEU A 626 9.98 -6.05 -3.66
C LEU A 626 9.77 -7.48 -4.16
N TYR A 627 9.06 -7.61 -5.28
CA TYR A 627 8.80 -8.88 -5.96
C TYR A 627 9.68 -9.02 -7.20
N ASP A 628 10.29 -10.19 -7.39
CA ASP A 628 11.04 -10.51 -8.62
C ASP A 628 10.14 -11.21 -9.64
N LEU A 629 9.79 -10.47 -10.70
CA LEU A 629 8.91 -10.97 -11.76
C LEU A 629 9.62 -11.90 -12.73
N ARG A 630 10.95 -11.81 -12.86
CA ARG A 630 11.71 -12.65 -13.79
C ARG A 630 12.03 -14.02 -13.23
N GLY A 631 11.79 -14.24 -11.94
CA GLY A 631 12.11 -15.50 -11.28
C GLY A 631 13.61 -15.78 -11.26
N THR A 632 14.46 -14.75 -11.26
CA THR A 632 15.91 -14.87 -11.08
C THR A 632 16.30 -15.54 -9.77
N MET A 633 15.37 -15.57 -8.81
CA MET A 633 15.53 -16.23 -7.52
C MET A 633 14.86 -17.60 -7.42
N LEU A 634 14.18 -18.06 -8.48
CA LEU A 634 13.71 -19.44 -8.60
C LEU A 634 14.92 -20.32 -8.96
N ASP A 635 15.01 -21.52 -8.39
CA ASP A 635 16.06 -22.49 -8.73
C ASP A 635 15.74 -23.16 -10.08
N LEU A 636 15.77 -22.35 -11.13
CA LEU A 636 15.43 -22.78 -12.48
C LEU A 636 16.64 -23.40 -13.18
N PRO A 637 16.43 -24.42 -14.02
CA PRO A 637 17.52 -25.04 -14.78
C PRO A 637 18.25 -24.00 -15.64
N LYS A 638 19.56 -23.88 -15.48
CA LYS A 638 20.41 -22.98 -16.29
C LYS A 638 20.69 -23.50 -17.70
N ARG A 639 20.33 -24.76 -17.96
CA ARG A 639 20.46 -25.43 -19.26
C ARG A 639 19.23 -26.29 -19.49
N LEU A 640 18.70 -26.23 -20.70
CA LEU A 640 17.54 -27.00 -21.13
C LEU A 640 17.94 -27.93 -22.27
N ASP A 641 17.38 -29.13 -22.27
CA ASP A 641 17.46 -30.04 -23.42
C ASP A 641 16.45 -29.68 -24.51
N ARG A 642 16.53 -30.35 -25.66
CA ARG A 642 15.70 -30.02 -26.82
C ARG A 642 14.21 -30.30 -26.59
N GLU A 643 13.89 -31.32 -25.81
CA GLU A 643 12.51 -31.68 -25.48
C GLU A 643 11.87 -30.61 -24.59
N SER A 644 12.56 -30.22 -23.52
CA SER A 644 12.13 -29.12 -22.63
C SER A 644 11.99 -27.81 -23.40
N LEU A 645 12.95 -27.49 -24.28
CA LEU A 645 12.86 -26.29 -25.13
C LEU A 645 11.62 -26.30 -26.01
N ASN A 646 11.30 -27.42 -26.66
CA ASN A 646 10.10 -27.53 -27.49
C ASN A 646 8.82 -27.40 -26.64
N SER A 647 8.74 -28.07 -25.50
CA SER A 647 7.56 -27.99 -24.62
C SER A 647 7.32 -26.58 -24.10
N LEU A 648 8.37 -25.91 -23.63
CA LEU A 648 8.29 -24.53 -23.13
C LEU A 648 8.00 -23.54 -24.26
N TRP A 649 8.50 -23.78 -25.47
CA TRP A 649 8.18 -22.98 -26.64
C TRP A 649 6.69 -23.07 -27.00
N GLU A 650 6.10 -24.26 -27.01
CA GLU A 650 4.66 -24.41 -27.25
C GLU A 650 3.82 -23.74 -26.16
N ALA A 651 4.22 -23.87 -24.89
CA ALA A 651 3.56 -23.17 -23.78
C ALA A 651 3.65 -21.64 -23.91
N LEU A 652 4.81 -21.10 -24.28
CA LEU A 652 5.02 -19.67 -24.54
C LEU A 652 4.07 -19.14 -25.62
N LEU A 653 3.80 -19.93 -26.66
CA LEU A 653 2.98 -19.54 -27.80
C LEU A 653 1.49 -19.91 -27.66
N GLY A 654 1.11 -20.56 -26.56
CA GLY A 654 -0.26 -20.98 -26.26
C GLY A 654 -1.14 -19.84 -25.71
N ASP A 655 -2.44 -20.10 -25.63
CA ASP A 655 -3.44 -19.09 -25.21
C ASP A 655 -3.53 -18.88 -23.69
N ASP A 656 -2.92 -19.77 -22.89
CA ASP A 656 -2.85 -19.64 -21.44
C ASP A 656 -1.70 -18.70 -21.03
N SER A 657 -2.07 -17.49 -20.63
CA SER A 657 -1.11 -16.45 -20.22
C SER A 657 -0.32 -16.80 -18.95
N LYS A 658 -0.84 -17.67 -18.07
CA LYS A 658 -0.09 -18.11 -16.87
C LYS A 658 1.00 -19.11 -17.26
N ALA A 659 0.63 -20.14 -18.00
CA ALA A 659 1.59 -21.13 -18.51
C ALA A 659 2.65 -20.49 -19.41
N ALA A 660 2.26 -19.53 -20.26
CA ALA A 660 3.19 -18.78 -21.10
C ALA A 660 4.18 -17.94 -20.28
N PHE A 661 3.72 -17.30 -19.19
CA PHE A 661 4.59 -16.52 -18.31
C PHE A 661 5.58 -17.40 -17.54
N ASP A 662 5.15 -18.58 -17.08
CA ASP A 662 6.02 -19.57 -16.45
C ASP A 662 7.07 -20.10 -17.44
N ALA A 663 6.66 -20.39 -18.67
CA ALA A 663 7.57 -20.81 -19.73
C ALA A 663 8.59 -19.71 -20.06
N LEU A 664 8.16 -18.45 -20.11
CA LEU A 664 9.02 -17.30 -20.34
C LEU A 664 10.11 -17.18 -19.25
N ARG A 665 9.75 -17.32 -17.97
CA ARG A 665 10.71 -17.35 -16.84
C ARG A 665 11.73 -18.48 -16.98
N ARG A 666 11.28 -19.70 -17.26
CA ARG A 666 12.13 -20.89 -17.43
C ARG A 666 13.09 -20.78 -18.61
N LEU A 667 12.60 -20.30 -19.76
CA LEU A 667 13.41 -20.09 -20.96
C LEU A 667 14.44 -18.98 -20.74
N ALA A 668 14.06 -17.89 -20.08
CA ALA A 668 14.97 -16.78 -19.76
C ALA A 668 16.07 -17.17 -18.78
N ALA A 669 15.81 -18.12 -17.87
CA ALA A 669 16.81 -18.66 -16.94
C ALA A 669 17.92 -19.49 -17.61
N ALA A 670 17.70 -19.97 -18.84
CA ALA A 670 18.66 -20.77 -19.63
C ALA A 670 19.04 -20.07 -20.96
N PRO A 671 19.59 -18.85 -20.93
CA PRO A 671 19.68 -17.97 -22.10
C PRO A 671 20.52 -18.55 -23.24
N ASN A 672 21.57 -19.32 -22.94
CA ASN A 672 22.45 -19.89 -23.98
C ASN A 672 21.71 -20.90 -24.86
N SER A 673 21.02 -21.88 -24.25
CA SER A 673 20.23 -22.88 -24.98
C SER A 673 19.00 -22.25 -25.66
N THR A 674 18.33 -21.32 -24.97
CA THR A 674 17.13 -20.64 -25.46
C THR A 674 17.42 -19.78 -26.69
N LEU A 675 18.46 -18.93 -26.66
CA LEU A 675 18.73 -18.01 -27.77
C LEU A 675 19.22 -18.74 -29.03
N GLN A 676 19.96 -19.84 -28.88
CA GLN A 676 20.31 -20.71 -30.01
C GLN A 676 19.05 -21.30 -30.66
N PHE A 677 18.14 -21.82 -29.84
CA PHE A 677 16.86 -22.35 -30.29
C PHE A 677 15.99 -21.30 -31.00
N ILE A 678 15.88 -20.09 -30.43
CA ILE A 678 15.10 -18.98 -31.03
C ILE A 678 15.67 -18.57 -32.38
N ARG A 679 17.01 -18.52 -32.53
CA ARG A 679 17.65 -18.18 -33.81
C ARG A 679 17.27 -19.14 -34.92
N GLU A 680 17.07 -20.42 -34.62
CA GLU A 680 16.62 -21.42 -35.59
C GLU A 680 15.15 -21.19 -35.97
N LYS A 681 14.31 -20.79 -35.01
CA LYS A 681 12.85 -20.66 -35.17
C LYS A 681 12.40 -19.33 -35.76
N VAL A 682 13.12 -18.25 -35.51
CA VAL A 682 12.67 -16.88 -35.83
C VAL A 682 13.73 -16.16 -36.65
N GLN A 683 13.41 -15.91 -37.92
CA GLN A 683 14.27 -15.17 -38.85
C GLN A 683 13.87 -13.68 -38.92
N PRO A 684 14.80 -12.78 -39.26
CA PRO A 684 14.47 -11.39 -39.57
C PRO A 684 13.42 -11.31 -40.68
N ALA A 685 12.51 -10.33 -40.60
CA ALA A 685 11.50 -10.12 -41.62
C ALA A 685 12.16 -9.70 -42.95
N ALA A 686 11.99 -10.50 -44.00
CA ALA A 686 12.54 -10.21 -45.31
C ALA A 686 11.77 -9.05 -45.98
N ALA A 687 12.48 -8.14 -46.63
CA ALA A 687 11.85 -7.09 -47.42
C ALA A 687 11.13 -7.68 -48.63
N VAL A 688 9.88 -7.25 -48.85
CA VAL A 688 9.12 -7.60 -50.05
C VAL A 688 9.44 -6.57 -51.13
N ARG A 689 9.67 -7.02 -52.37
CA ARG A 689 9.93 -6.14 -53.50
C ARG A 689 8.71 -5.27 -53.79
N ALA A 690 8.94 -3.98 -54.04
CA ALA A 690 7.88 -3.01 -54.27
C ALA A 690 7.01 -3.39 -55.48
N GLU A 691 7.62 -3.91 -56.55
CA GLU A 691 6.91 -4.33 -57.76
C GLU A 691 5.93 -5.46 -57.47
N THR A 692 6.33 -6.41 -56.61
CA THR A 692 5.48 -7.53 -56.20
C THR A 692 4.29 -7.03 -55.37
N LEU A 693 4.50 -6.09 -54.45
CA LEU A 693 3.42 -5.51 -53.66
C LEU A 693 2.42 -4.75 -54.52
N THR A 694 2.90 -3.89 -55.43
CA THR A 694 2.02 -3.16 -56.36
C THR A 694 1.17 -4.12 -57.18
N ALA A 695 1.77 -5.17 -57.76
CA ALA A 695 1.03 -6.17 -58.54
C ALA A 695 -0.02 -6.91 -57.71
N LEU A 696 0.25 -7.20 -56.44
CA LEU A 696 -0.70 -7.85 -55.54
C LEU A 696 -1.87 -6.93 -55.16
N PHE A 697 -1.60 -5.67 -54.85
CA PHE A 697 -2.64 -4.68 -54.55
C PHE A 697 -3.54 -4.41 -55.75
N GLU A 698 -2.97 -4.27 -56.95
CA GLU A 698 -3.76 -4.15 -58.19
C GLU A 698 -4.61 -5.41 -58.46
N SER A 699 -4.06 -6.58 -58.14
CA SER A 699 -4.76 -7.85 -58.32
C SER A 699 -5.92 -8.07 -57.35
N LEU A 700 -6.07 -7.26 -56.30
CA LEU A 700 -7.22 -7.31 -55.39
C LEU A 700 -8.53 -6.87 -56.03
N ASP A 701 -8.48 -6.15 -57.15
CA ASP A 701 -9.66 -5.69 -57.91
C ASP A 701 -9.72 -6.33 -59.32
N ALA A 702 -8.92 -7.39 -59.55
CA ALA A 702 -8.88 -8.06 -60.85
C ALA A 702 -10.26 -8.64 -61.25
N PRO A 703 -10.67 -8.63 -62.53
CA PRO A 703 -11.97 -9.14 -62.95
C PRO A 703 -12.24 -10.61 -62.57
N ALA A 704 -11.18 -11.43 -62.60
CA ALA A 704 -11.25 -12.84 -62.26
C ALA A 704 -11.16 -13.07 -60.75
N PHE A 705 -12.20 -13.70 -60.16
CA PHE A 705 -12.27 -14.03 -58.74
C PHE A 705 -11.05 -14.83 -58.24
N ALA A 706 -10.60 -15.83 -59.01
CA ALA A 706 -9.44 -16.65 -58.65
C ALA A 706 -8.16 -15.82 -58.46
N LYS A 707 -7.98 -14.76 -59.26
CA LYS A 707 -6.81 -13.86 -59.16
C LYS A 707 -6.89 -12.99 -57.90
N ARG A 708 -8.09 -12.51 -57.54
CA ARG A 708 -8.32 -11.75 -56.29
C ARG A 708 -8.11 -12.60 -55.05
N GLU A 709 -8.57 -13.85 -55.06
CA GLU A 709 -8.35 -14.80 -53.96
C GLU A 709 -6.87 -15.16 -53.80
N ALA A 710 -6.16 -15.41 -54.90
CA ALA A 710 -4.72 -15.67 -54.86
C ALA A 710 -3.96 -14.48 -54.26
N ALA A 711 -4.25 -13.26 -54.72
CA ALA A 711 -3.64 -12.04 -54.19
C ALA A 711 -3.97 -11.83 -52.71
N SER A 712 -5.22 -12.07 -52.30
CA SER A 712 -5.64 -11.96 -50.90
C SER A 712 -4.92 -12.97 -50.00
N LYS A 713 -4.71 -14.20 -50.49
CA LYS A 713 -3.99 -15.25 -49.76
C LYS A 713 -2.51 -14.90 -49.62
N GLU A 714 -1.88 -14.39 -50.67
CA GLU A 714 -0.47 -14.01 -50.66
C GLU A 714 -0.23 -12.78 -49.75
N LEU A 715 -1.06 -11.74 -49.86
CA LEU A 715 -1.02 -10.59 -48.97
C LEU A 715 -1.28 -10.98 -47.50
N ARG A 716 -2.16 -11.96 -47.24
CA ARG A 716 -2.36 -12.50 -45.89
C ARG A 716 -1.09 -13.19 -45.36
N GLY A 717 -0.36 -13.93 -46.21
CA GLY A 717 0.91 -14.54 -45.83
C GLY A 717 2.02 -13.52 -45.54
N LEU A 718 1.96 -12.36 -46.19
CA LEU A 718 2.91 -11.25 -45.99
C LEU A 718 2.48 -10.27 -44.90
N ALA A 719 1.27 -10.39 -44.36
CA ALA A 719 0.58 -9.33 -43.61
C ALA A 719 1.41 -8.74 -42.46
N ASP A 720 2.09 -9.58 -41.67
CA ASP A 720 2.95 -9.13 -40.56
C ASP A 720 4.18 -8.30 -41.01
N THR A 721 4.57 -8.40 -42.28
CA THR A 721 5.71 -7.70 -42.89
C THR A 721 5.31 -6.37 -43.53
N ILE A 722 4.07 -6.28 -44.02
CA ILE A 722 3.58 -5.16 -44.85
C ILE A 722 2.37 -4.45 -44.24
N GLU A 723 2.26 -4.47 -42.91
CA GLU A 723 1.10 -3.90 -42.20
C GLU A 723 0.90 -2.41 -42.54
N ILE A 724 1.99 -1.65 -42.65
CA ILE A 724 1.93 -0.21 -42.94
C ILE A 724 1.31 0.01 -44.32
N GLU A 725 1.76 -0.75 -45.30
CA GLU A 725 1.31 -0.72 -46.70
C GLU A 725 -0.16 -1.17 -46.80
N LEU A 726 -0.56 -2.22 -46.08
CA LEU A 726 -1.95 -2.66 -46.00
C LEU A 726 -2.87 -1.57 -45.45
N ARG A 727 -2.45 -0.89 -44.36
CA ARG A 727 -3.23 0.21 -43.76
C ARG A 727 -3.28 1.44 -44.66
N ALA A 728 -2.17 1.79 -45.31
CA ALA A 728 -2.12 2.89 -46.28
C ALA A 728 -3.05 2.63 -47.48
N SER A 729 -3.03 1.40 -48.02
CA SER A 729 -3.91 0.98 -49.11
C SER A 729 -5.39 1.03 -48.71
N LEU A 730 -5.71 0.60 -47.49
CA LEU A 730 -7.08 0.67 -46.95
C LEU A 730 -7.61 2.13 -46.88
N GLN A 731 -6.76 3.08 -46.51
CA GLN A 731 -7.14 4.51 -46.45
C GLN A 731 -7.33 5.14 -47.83
N GLN A 732 -6.58 4.68 -48.84
CA GLN A 732 -6.59 5.26 -50.19
C GLN A 732 -7.62 4.61 -51.12
N THR A 733 -8.10 3.40 -50.82
CA THR A 733 -8.99 2.65 -51.73
C THR A 733 -10.42 3.19 -51.76
N SER A 734 -10.94 3.35 -52.97
CA SER A 734 -12.35 3.63 -53.27
C SER A 734 -13.16 2.38 -53.63
N SER A 735 -12.52 1.23 -53.88
CA SER A 735 -13.20 -0.04 -54.20
C SER A 735 -13.74 -0.71 -52.92
N PRO A 736 -15.06 -0.95 -52.82
CA PRO A 736 -15.65 -1.65 -51.67
C PRO A 736 -15.13 -3.10 -51.51
N GLU A 737 -14.85 -3.79 -52.62
CA GLU A 737 -14.32 -5.16 -52.56
C GLU A 737 -12.89 -5.18 -52.02
N VAL A 738 -12.02 -4.29 -52.52
CA VAL A 738 -10.65 -4.16 -52.01
C VAL A 738 -10.67 -3.81 -50.53
N ARG A 739 -11.52 -2.87 -50.10
CA ARG A 739 -11.69 -2.50 -48.69
C ARG A 739 -12.05 -3.71 -47.83
N GLN A 740 -13.07 -4.48 -48.21
CA GLN A 740 -13.50 -5.66 -47.44
C GLN A 740 -12.40 -6.73 -47.34
N ARG A 741 -11.62 -6.93 -48.41
CA ARG A 741 -10.50 -7.90 -48.42
C ARG A 741 -9.35 -7.44 -47.51
N LEU A 742 -8.97 -6.17 -47.59
CA LEU A 742 -7.94 -5.58 -46.73
C LEU A 742 -8.36 -5.61 -45.26
N GLU A 743 -9.61 -5.28 -44.93
CA GLU A 743 -10.16 -5.38 -43.57
C GLU A 743 -10.06 -6.82 -43.04
N LYS A 744 -10.45 -7.83 -43.84
CA LYS A 744 -10.30 -9.25 -43.46
C LYS A 744 -8.86 -9.67 -43.20
N ILE A 745 -7.88 -9.11 -43.91
CA ILE A 745 -6.47 -9.37 -43.67
C ILE A 745 -6.02 -8.67 -42.39
N LEU A 746 -6.36 -7.39 -42.22
CA LEU A 746 -5.98 -6.58 -41.06
C LEU A 746 -6.56 -7.09 -39.74
N VAL A 747 -7.71 -7.77 -39.75
CA VAL A 747 -8.25 -8.48 -38.57
C VAL A 747 -7.24 -9.48 -38.02
N THR A 748 -6.46 -10.16 -38.86
CA THR A 748 -5.43 -11.12 -38.41
C THR A 748 -4.24 -10.45 -37.72
N LEU A 749 -4.07 -9.13 -37.93
CA LEU A 749 -3.02 -8.30 -37.34
C LEU A 749 -3.53 -7.51 -36.13
N GLN A 750 -4.76 -7.76 -35.67
CA GLN A 750 -5.26 -7.13 -34.45
C GLN A 750 -4.29 -7.37 -33.27
N PRO A 751 -4.15 -6.42 -32.34
CA PRO A 751 -3.23 -6.55 -31.23
C PRO A 751 -3.44 -7.84 -30.42
N ASP A 752 -4.68 -8.26 -30.15
CA ASP A 752 -4.99 -9.48 -29.40
C ASP A 752 -4.98 -10.75 -30.26
N SER A 753 -4.58 -10.68 -31.53
CA SER A 753 -4.45 -11.87 -32.37
C SER A 753 -3.35 -12.81 -31.86
N PRO A 754 -3.49 -14.14 -32.04
CA PRO A 754 -2.50 -15.10 -31.57
C PRO A 754 -1.08 -14.81 -32.09
N ASN A 755 -0.93 -14.42 -33.35
CA ASN A 755 0.37 -14.10 -33.94
C ASN A 755 1.00 -12.86 -33.29
N SER A 756 0.17 -11.86 -32.97
CA SER A 756 0.62 -10.63 -32.32
C SER A 756 1.09 -10.89 -30.89
N VAL A 757 0.32 -11.64 -30.10
CA VAL A 757 0.69 -12.07 -28.74
C VAL A 757 1.99 -12.87 -28.74
N ARG A 758 2.10 -13.87 -29.62
CA ARG A 758 3.29 -14.71 -29.79
C ARG A 758 4.54 -13.90 -30.06
N ARG A 759 4.47 -12.95 -31.01
CA ARG A 759 5.60 -12.09 -31.36
C ARG A 759 6.06 -11.25 -30.17
N VAL A 760 5.13 -10.62 -29.44
CA VAL A 760 5.45 -9.79 -28.27
C VAL A 760 6.18 -10.62 -27.21
N ARG A 761 5.68 -11.83 -26.92
CA ARG A 761 6.31 -12.77 -25.97
C ARG A 761 7.70 -13.23 -26.39
N ILE A 762 7.92 -13.47 -27.68
CA ILE A 762 9.24 -13.85 -28.21
C ILE A 762 10.25 -12.71 -28.00
N VAL A 763 9.87 -11.48 -28.34
CA VAL A 763 10.74 -10.31 -28.14
C VAL A 763 10.99 -10.06 -26.65
N GLU A 764 9.95 -10.21 -25.81
CA GLU A 764 10.06 -10.14 -24.35
C GLU A 764 11.06 -11.17 -23.81
N LEU A 765 10.98 -12.42 -24.26
CA LEU A 765 11.90 -13.48 -23.85
C LEU A 765 13.36 -13.16 -24.21
N VAL A 766 13.62 -12.69 -25.43
CA VAL A 766 14.98 -12.32 -25.85
C VAL A 766 15.49 -11.13 -25.05
N GLU A 767 14.63 -10.13 -24.81
CA GLU A 767 14.93 -8.98 -23.96
C GLU A 767 15.28 -9.41 -22.53
N TRP A 768 14.54 -10.38 -21.97
CA TRP A 768 14.78 -10.90 -20.63
C TRP A 768 16.08 -11.68 -20.49
N CYS A 769 16.50 -12.39 -21.55
CA CYS A 769 17.79 -13.08 -21.57
C CYS A 769 18.97 -12.11 -21.37
N GLY A 770 18.86 -10.87 -21.88
CA GLY A 770 19.77 -9.76 -21.57
C GLY A 770 21.25 -9.93 -21.94
N THR A 771 21.63 -11.03 -22.60
CA THR A 771 23.02 -11.31 -22.97
C THR A 771 23.47 -10.48 -24.17
N SER A 772 24.78 -10.35 -24.38
CA SER A 772 25.34 -9.73 -25.60
C SER A 772 24.82 -10.42 -26.87
N TYR A 773 24.58 -11.73 -26.81
CA TYR A 773 24.00 -12.49 -27.92
C TYR A 773 22.53 -12.16 -28.18
N ALA A 774 21.73 -11.96 -27.12
CA ALA A 774 20.35 -11.50 -27.24
C ALA A 774 20.29 -10.11 -27.92
N LYS A 775 21.17 -9.19 -27.54
CA LYS A 775 21.28 -7.87 -28.19
C LYS A 775 21.62 -7.99 -29.69
N LEU A 776 22.53 -8.90 -30.06
CA LEU A 776 22.85 -9.17 -31.47
C LEU A 776 21.65 -9.73 -32.25
N LEU A 777 20.89 -10.65 -31.65
CA LEU A 777 19.68 -11.21 -32.25
C LEU A 777 18.64 -10.12 -32.51
N LEU A 778 18.37 -9.27 -31.53
CA LEU A 778 17.47 -8.12 -31.66
C LEU A 778 17.95 -7.12 -32.72
N LYS A 779 19.27 -6.85 -32.81
CA LYS A 779 19.85 -6.01 -33.88
C LYS A 779 19.58 -6.61 -35.26
N GLY A 780 19.72 -7.93 -35.40
CA GLY A 780 19.37 -8.64 -36.63
C GLY A 780 17.90 -8.48 -37.02
N TRP A 781 16.98 -8.63 -36.05
CA TRP A 781 15.54 -8.44 -36.30
C TRP A 781 15.17 -6.98 -36.60
N ALA A 782 15.80 -6.02 -35.90
CA ALA A 782 15.60 -4.59 -36.12
C ALA A 782 16.09 -4.08 -37.49
N ALA A 783 16.99 -4.82 -38.14
CA ALA A 783 17.45 -4.57 -39.51
C ALA A 783 16.54 -5.19 -40.59
N GLY A 784 15.48 -5.91 -40.19
CA GLY A 784 14.47 -6.45 -41.12
C GLY A 784 13.63 -5.36 -41.80
N ALA A 785 12.65 -5.79 -42.59
CA ALA A 785 11.73 -4.90 -43.30
C ALA A 785 11.11 -3.86 -42.34
N SER A 786 11.17 -2.57 -42.69
CA SER A 786 10.73 -1.45 -41.84
C SER A 786 9.23 -1.50 -41.51
N GLY A 787 8.42 -2.03 -42.42
CA GLY A 787 6.99 -2.27 -42.26
C GLY A 787 6.63 -3.46 -41.37
N ALA A 788 7.59 -4.31 -41.00
CA ALA A 788 7.31 -5.52 -40.25
C ALA A 788 7.12 -5.27 -38.76
N ALA A 789 6.13 -5.93 -38.17
CA ALA A 789 5.83 -5.80 -36.75
C ALA A 789 7.00 -6.29 -35.87
N LEU A 790 7.65 -7.40 -36.23
CA LEU A 790 8.83 -7.91 -35.51
C LEU A 790 9.98 -6.91 -35.49
N THR A 791 10.24 -6.24 -36.63
CA THR A 791 11.27 -5.21 -36.75
C THR A 791 11.00 -4.04 -35.79
N ARG A 792 9.75 -3.59 -35.70
CA ARG A 792 9.37 -2.49 -34.80
C ARG A 792 9.49 -2.87 -33.33
N GLU A 793 9.00 -4.04 -32.95
CA GLU A 793 9.11 -4.56 -31.58
C GLU A 793 10.59 -4.72 -31.16
N ALA A 794 11.43 -5.26 -32.06
CA ALA A 794 12.86 -5.40 -31.81
C ALA A 794 13.58 -4.05 -31.66
N LYS A 795 13.22 -3.04 -32.46
CA LYS A 795 13.74 -1.66 -32.32
C LYS A 795 13.38 -1.06 -30.96
N GLN A 796 12.15 -1.26 -30.50
CA GLN A 796 11.72 -0.77 -29.18
C GLN A 796 12.44 -1.50 -28.04
N ALA A 797 12.62 -2.82 -28.15
CA ALA A 797 13.39 -3.59 -27.17
C ALA A 797 14.87 -3.16 -27.11
N LEU A 798 15.50 -2.89 -28.25
CA LEU A 798 16.87 -2.35 -28.30
C LEU A 798 16.99 -0.97 -27.67
N ALA A 799 16.02 -0.09 -27.91
CA ALA A 799 16.00 1.24 -27.30
C ALA A 799 15.96 1.16 -25.77
N ARG A 800 15.24 0.17 -25.20
CA ARG A 800 15.19 -0.06 -23.75
C ARG A 800 16.48 -0.66 -23.17
N LEU A 801 17.18 -1.52 -23.91
CA LEU A 801 18.41 -2.19 -23.44
C LEU A 801 19.68 -1.32 -23.46
N GLY A 802 19.55 -0.04 -23.83
CA GLY A 802 20.67 0.85 -24.11
C GLY A 802 21.35 0.49 -25.44
N GLY A 803 21.28 1.41 -26.41
CA GLY A 803 21.84 1.27 -27.75
C GLY A 803 23.33 0.94 -27.79
#